data_AF-A0A4S1ZKA0-F1
#
_entry.id   AF-A0A4S1ZKA0-F1
#
_cell.length_a   1.000
_cell.length_b   1.000
_cell.length_c   1.000
_cell.angle_alpha   90.00
_cell.angle_beta   90.00
_cell.angle_gamma   90.00
#
_symmetry.space_group_name_H-M   'P 1'
#
loop_
_entity.id
_entity.type
_entity.pdbx_description
1 polymer ?
#
loop_
_entity_poly.entity_id
_entity_poly.type
_entity_poly.pdbx_seq_one_letter_code
_entity_poly.pdbx_strand_id
1 'polypeptide(L)'
;MKKLSVLICALCLLSGSIFAEGWDAALYKKIEQSIKAPTFSEKVYKPSISVKAKAAKNQKAIQAAIDKCSAKGGGKVVIPAGTFWTGAITLKSDVNLVLSKGAVLKFAFEPELYPKVYTRYEGLDLYGYSPCIYSNGAKNIAITGEGTIDGNGNKNTFWMWTGEEWWGYKGGETSRSMNGVMGSRELLQKMCDEGVPVEQRQFGMGKGLRMQLVNLVNSENILIEGVTMIDSPFWVLHPLFSKNITIRGIKVINEGPNGDGCDPESCENVLIENCMFHTGDDCIAIKSGRNADGRRDGRPSKNIIIRGCTMEDGHGGVVIGSEISASVENVFAENCNMSSPNLDRILRIKTNTCRGGVTKNIYMRNVTVGECKESVMRININYWPKEVSERGHIPYVHNVWMENVTCQKSKYGVQINGIKEKDAVYDIHVKNCTFNNVSVKPFLRENRCHDIFFDNVKVNGKLMNTSGSDFIEKAPYKSYAEWMTYSEMKRNPNPIYLDFTDSIKHPKGKWSYVMGIELEGMLDTYYAHGGEAIKNYVMRYPAQMISDEGKTTGFKYEDFNLDNVRTAHFIFRVDSLAPRAGVKLALKEYFRQLINQPRTDEGVYWHKQIYHDQVWLDGIFMGLPYKTMAAPYMVKEGLTVANKGVAPAGKKKMNKKIAAAQQKELMAFYDDIVDQITMTDARTYDAKTGLWKHAWDSKRGMFWADKTTGQSRHTWARAMGWFTMAQIEILDYLPKDYARRQEVIDMLNKTLRACINYQDPKTGVWYDVMDVKDPRNYIESTASCMFTYCLLKGARLGYLDDSFRQAGIKAYKGIINNFIRVDVPKDGSTPTISLTEGVSVSGLGPEKNPRRDGTFDYYMSEPIRDNDAKGVGPFLWATLEMEKLGYNTSSQY
;
A
#
# COMPACT_ATOMS: atom_id res chain seq x y z
N MET A 1 -28.93 -39.46 -23.50
CA MET A 1 -27.59 -38.85 -23.53
C MET A 1 -27.62 -37.53 -22.79
N LYS A 2 -27.62 -37.64 -21.46
CA LYS A 2 -27.58 -36.55 -20.48
C LYS A 2 -26.33 -36.83 -19.64
N LYS A 3 -25.57 -35.78 -19.27
CA LYS A 3 -24.26 -35.79 -18.57
C LYS A 3 -23.01 -35.69 -19.47
N LEU A 4 -22.83 -34.59 -20.20
CA LEU A 4 -21.48 -34.14 -20.61
C LEU A 4 -21.35 -32.65 -20.98
N SER A 5 -22.12 -31.75 -20.36
CA SER A 5 -22.13 -30.32 -20.76
C SER A 5 -21.99 -29.32 -19.62
N VAL A 6 -21.76 -29.78 -18.39
CA VAL A 6 -21.66 -28.91 -17.19
C VAL A 6 -20.21 -28.69 -16.73
N LEU A 7 -19.22 -29.38 -17.31
CA LEU A 7 -17.82 -29.30 -16.82
C LEU A 7 -16.90 -28.32 -17.57
N ILE A 8 -17.35 -27.67 -18.66
CA ILE A 8 -16.49 -26.79 -19.47
C ILE A 8 -16.80 -25.29 -19.25
N CYS A 9 -17.96 -24.94 -18.69
CA CYS A 9 -18.28 -23.53 -18.37
C CYS A 9 -17.81 -23.05 -16.99
N ALA A 10 -17.23 -23.92 -16.16
CA ALA A 10 -16.68 -23.54 -14.85
C ALA A 10 -15.17 -23.18 -14.88
N LEU A 11 -14.47 -23.44 -15.99
CA LEU A 11 -13.03 -23.22 -16.11
C LEU A 11 -12.65 -21.90 -16.81
N CYS A 12 -13.61 -21.14 -17.34
CA CYS A 12 -13.35 -19.86 -18.01
C CYS A 12 -13.75 -18.61 -17.19
N LEU A 13 -14.07 -18.77 -15.90
CA LEU A 13 -14.45 -17.67 -14.99
C LEU A 13 -13.39 -17.36 -13.90
N LEU A 14 -12.18 -17.86 -14.06
CA LEU A 14 -11.03 -17.53 -13.20
C LEU A 14 -9.89 -16.93 -14.02
N SER A 15 -10.17 -15.91 -14.83
CA SER A 15 -9.16 -14.87 -15.05
C SER A 15 -9.28 -13.86 -13.91
N GLY A 16 -9.04 -14.34 -12.69
CA GLY A 16 -8.75 -13.46 -11.58
C GLY A 16 -7.56 -12.61 -11.99
N SER A 17 -7.70 -11.31 -11.88
CA SER A 17 -6.55 -10.42 -11.79
C SER A 17 -5.66 -11.02 -10.70
N ILE A 18 -4.57 -11.68 -11.10
CA ILE A 18 -3.53 -12.10 -10.16
C ILE A 18 -2.90 -10.79 -9.71
N PHE A 19 -3.48 -10.17 -8.68
CA PHE A 19 -2.72 -9.26 -7.85
C PHE A 19 -1.53 -10.07 -7.38
N ALA A 20 -0.32 -9.66 -7.75
CA ALA A 20 0.89 -10.30 -7.26
C ALA A 20 0.85 -10.24 -5.72
N GLU A 21 0.60 -11.38 -5.08
CA GLU A 21 0.78 -11.51 -3.63
C GLU A 21 2.26 -11.26 -3.34
N GLY A 22 2.56 -10.34 -2.43
CA GLY A 22 3.93 -10.06 -2.00
C GLY A 22 4.56 -11.22 -1.23
N TRP A 23 3.74 -12.14 -0.73
CA TRP A 23 4.13 -13.31 0.02
C TRP A 23 4.28 -14.53 -0.88
N ASP A 24 5.49 -15.12 -0.92
CA ASP A 24 5.71 -16.37 -1.65
C ASP A 24 5.24 -17.59 -0.83
N ALA A 25 3.93 -17.86 -0.88
CA ALA A 25 3.30 -18.96 -0.15
C ALA A 25 3.85 -20.35 -0.55
N ALA A 26 4.23 -20.51 -1.83
CA ALA A 26 4.74 -21.77 -2.35
C ALA A 26 6.14 -22.06 -1.80
N LEU A 27 7.03 -21.06 -1.83
CA LEU A 27 8.36 -21.16 -1.24
C LEU A 27 8.29 -21.34 0.28
N TYR A 28 7.45 -20.56 0.97
CA TYR A 28 7.23 -20.70 2.40
C TYR A 28 6.87 -22.15 2.76
N LYS A 29 5.84 -22.72 2.12
CA LYS A 29 5.37 -24.08 2.40
C LYS A 29 6.45 -25.13 2.07
N LYS A 30 7.21 -24.92 1.00
CA LYS A 30 8.32 -25.80 0.62
C LYS A 30 9.44 -25.80 1.68
N ILE A 31 9.78 -24.63 2.23
CA ILE A 31 10.77 -24.50 3.31
C ILE A 31 10.24 -25.15 4.58
N GLU A 32 9.00 -24.87 4.96
CA GLU A 32 8.38 -25.47 6.15
C GLU A 32 8.43 -27.01 6.09
N GLN A 33 8.08 -27.60 4.93
CA GLN A 33 8.10 -29.05 4.74
C GLN A 33 9.51 -29.67 4.72
N SER A 34 10.55 -28.87 4.45
CA SER A 34 11.94 -29.35 4.44
C SER A 34 12.54 -29.42 5.85
N ILE A 35 11.96 -28.69 6.81
CA ILE A 35 12.44 -28.62 8.20
C ILE A 35 11.80 -29.76 9.01
N LYS A 36 12.64 -30.58 9.64
CA LYS A 36 12.22 -31.73 10.45
C LYS A 36 13.05 -31.82 11.71
N ALA A 37 12.44 -31.65 12.87
CA ALA A 37 13.11 -31.85 14.14
C ALA A 37 13.62 -33.31 14.29
N PRO A 38 14.80 -33.53 14.89
CA PRO A 38 15.28 -34.87 15.22
C PRO A 38 14.36 -35.57 16.23
N THR A 39 14.33 -36.90 16.17
CA THR A 39 13.69 -37.76 17.18
C THR A 39 14.76 -38.55 17.92
N PHE A 40 14.45 -38.96 19.15
CA PHE A 40 15.43 -39.58 20.04
C PHE A 40 14.89 -40.87 20.64
N SER A 41 15.80 -41.78 20.97
CA SER A 41 15.47 -42.96 21.77
C SER A 41 14.97 -42.55 23.17
N GLU A 42 14.05 -43.33 23.72
CA GLU A 42 13.57 -43.18 25.11
C GLU A 42 14.60 -43.62 26.18
N LYS A 43 15.79 -44.09 25.77
CA LYS A 43 16.89 -44.40 26.69
C LYS A 43 17.34 -43.16 27.46
N VAL A 44 17.39 -43.27 28.78
CA VAL A 44 17.75 -42.17 29.68
C VAL A 44 19.16 -42.40 30.28
N TYR A 45 19.98 -41.36 30.24
CA TYR A 45 21.30 -41.28 30.84
C TYR A 45 21.29 -40.17 31.89
N LYS A 46 21.59 -40.51 33.15
CA LYS A 46 21.64 -39.54 34.25
C LYS A 46 23.10 -39.33 34.64
N PRO A 47 23.64 -38.10 34.52
CA PRO A 47 25.01 -37.83 34.96
C PRO A 47 25.09 -37.82 36.49
N SER A 48 26.22 -38.26 37.04
CA SER A 48 26.47 -38.26 38.50
C SER A 48 26.85 -36.87 39.02
N ILE A 49 25.91 -35.92 38.94
CA ILE A 49 26.09 -34.51 39.34
C ILE A 49 25.57 -34.21 40.75
N SER A 50 26.04 -33.12 41.36
CA SER A 50 25.60 -32.67 42.68
C SER A 50 25.60 -31.14 42.79
N VAL A 51 24.60 -30.59 43.49
CA VAL A 51 24.50 -29.16 43.81
C VAL A 51 25.62 -28.66 44.72
N LYS A 52 26.33 -29.57 45.41
CA LYS A 52 27.49 -29.26 46.27
C LYS A 52 28.83 -29.47 45.58
N ALA A 53 28.84 -30.00 44.35
CA ALA A 53 30.09 -30.27 43.63
C ALA A 53 30.62 -29.01 42.94
N LYS A 54 31.96 -28.91 42.84
CA LYS A 54 32.63 -27.89 42.03
C LYS A 54 32.27 -28.05 40.54
N ALA A 55 32.33 -26.95 39.80
CA ALA A 55 32.00 -26.89 38.38
C ALA A 55 32.71 -27.96 37.54
N ALA A 56 34.02 -28.11 37.71
CA ALA A 56 34.82 -29.12 37.00
C ALA A 56 34.34 -30.57 37.21
N LYS A 57 33.80 -30.91 38.39
CA LYS A 57 33.31 -32.26 38.69
C LYS A 57 31.98 -32.54 37.98
N ASN A 58 31.07 -31.59 38.03
CA ASN A 58 29.79 -31.70 37.31
C ASN A 58 30.02 -31.70 35.79
N GLN A 59 30.91 -30.86 35.28
CA GLN A 59 31.29 -30.82 33.86
C GLN A 59 31.72 -32.20 33.35
N LYS A 60 32.66 -32.86 34.05
CA LYS A 60 33.13 -34.21 33.70
C LYS A 60 31.99 -35.23 33.74
N ALA A 61 31.12 -35.16 34.75
CA ALA A 61 30.01 -36.10 34.88
C ALA A 61 28.95 -35.92 33.76
N ILE A 62 28.65 -34.68 33.38
CA ILE A 62 27.73 -34.36 32.29
C ILE A 62 28.32 -34.81 30.95
N GLN A 63 29.58 -34.45 30.68
CA GLN A 63 30.25 -34.84 29.44
C GLN A 63 30.32 -36.37 29.29
N ALA A 64 30.65 -37.10 30.37
CA ALA A 64 30.67 -38.57 30.35
C ALA A 64 29.29 -39.18 30.04
N ALA A 65 28.20 -38.57 30.53
CA ALA A 65 26.84 -39.03 30.20
C ALA A 65 26.49 -38.77 28.73
N ILE A 66 26.88 -37.62 28.17
CA ILE A 66 26.72 -37.29 26.75
C ILE A 66 27.50 -38.25 25.87
N ASP A 67 28.78 -38.46 26.17
CA ASP A 67 29.65 -39.37 25.41
C ASP A 67 29.09 -40.80 25.43
N LYS A 68 28.65 -41.27 26.61
CA LYS A 68 28.02 -42.58 26.77
C LYS A 68 26.70 -42.69 26.02
N CYS A 69 25.86 -41.64 26.05
CA CYS A 69 24.59 -41.60 25.34
C CYS A 69 24.80 -41.75 23.83
N SER A 70 25.68 -40.92 23.26
CA SER A 70 26.02 -40.97 21.84
C SER A 70 26.62 -42.32 21.43
N ALA A 71 27.61 -42.83 22.19
CA ALA A 71 28.25 -44.11 21.91
C ALA A 71 27.32 -45.34 21.99
N LYS A 72 26.13 -45.20 22.59
CA LYS A 72 25.13 -46.28 22.74
C LYS A 72 23.91 -46.11 21.82
N GLY A 73 24.05 -45.29 20.77
CA GLY A 73 23.03 -45.09 19.73
C GLY A 73 22.01 -43.99 20.07
N GLY A 74 22.36 -43.08 20.97
CA GLY A 74 21.56 -41.91 21.29
C GLY A 74 20.47 -42.12 22.34
N GLY A 75 19.85 -41.00 22.73
CA GLY A 75 18.86 -40.95 23.79
C GLY A 75 18.83 -39.60 24.51
N LYS A 76 18.34 -39.62 25.75
CA LYS A 76 18.11 -38.44 26.58
C LYS A 76 19.12 -38.39 27.72
N VAL A 77 19.94 -37.35 27.78
CA VAL A 77 20.77 -37.03 28.96
C VAL A 77 19.97 -36.08 29.84
N VAL A 78 19.53 -36.54 31.01
CA VAL A 78 18.57 -35.79 31.85
C VAL A 78 19.29 -35.11 33.00
N ILE A 79 19.24 -33.78 33.01
CA ILE A 79 19.62 -32.93 34.14
C ILE A 79 18.38 -32.80 35.06
N PRO A 80 18.42 -33.32 36.31
CA PRO A 80 17.32 -33.23 37.25
C PRO A 80 17.16 -31.82 37.82
N ALA A 81 16.12 -31.59 38.61
CA ALA A 81 15.94 -30.34 39.35
C ALA A 81 17.12 -30.04 40.29
N GLY A 82 17.46 -28.76 40.43
CA GLY A 82 18.59 -28.26 41.20
C GLY A 82 19.53 -27.38 40.40
N THR A 83 20.37 -26.59 41.08
CA THR A 83 21.38 -25.73 40.46
C THR A 83 22.73 -26.44 40.41
N PHE A 84 23.24 -26.68 39.21
CA PHE A 84 24.49 -27.39 38.96
C PHE A 84 25.47 -26.47 38.26
N TRP A 85 26.51 -26.05 38.99
CA TRP A 85 27.65 -25.37 38.42
C TRP A 85 28.40 -26.29 37.47
N THR A 86 28.80 -25.82 36.30
CA THR A 86 29.56 -26.57 35.30
C THR A 86 30.50 -25.65 34.49
N GLY A 87 31.46 -26.23 33.79
CA GLY A 87 32.16 -25.61 32.67
C GLY A 87 31.51 -25.93 31.34
N ALA A 88 32.23 -25.69 30.23
CA ALA A 88 31.75 -25.97 28.88
C ALA A 88 31.39 -27.44 28.66
N ILE A 89 30.32 -27.69 27.90
CA ILE A 89 29.83 -29.01 27.54
C ILE A 89 29.78 -29.14 26.02
N THR A 90 30.26 -30.26 25.47
CA THR A 90 30.18 -30.55 24.03
C THR A 90 29.12 -31.61 23.75
N LEU A 91 28.05 -31.23 23.06
CA LEU A 91 27.05 -32.16 22.55
C LEU A 91 27.66 -33.08 21.48
N LYS A 92 27.16 -34.31 21.43
CA LYS A 92 27.53 -35.34 20.45
C LYS A 92 26.28 -35.80 19.71
N SER A 93 26.47 -36.46 18.57
CA SER A 93 25.35 -36.91 17.74
C SER A 93 24.38 -37.80 18.51
N ASP A 94 23.10 -37.68 18.15
CA ASP A 94 21.97 -38.46 18.67
C ASP A 94 21.67 -38.23 20.16
N VAL A 95 22.13 -37.10 20.73
CA VAL A 95 21.91 -36.73 22.14
C VAL A 95 20.87 -35.61 22.26
N ASN A 96 19.86 -35.85 23.09
CA ASN A 96 18.98 -34.81 23.63
C ASN A 96 19.38 -34.50 25.08
N LEU A 97 19.91 -33.30 25.33
CA LEU A 97 20.17 -32.79 26.67
C LEU A 97 18.86 -32.22 27.24
N VAL A 98 18.25 -32.94 28.18
CA VAL A 98 16.96 -32.60 28.78
C VAL A 98 17.18 -31.89 30.12
N LEU A 99 16.81 -30.62 30.21
CA LEU A 99 16.79 -29.86 31.47
C LEU A 99 15.39 -29.97 32.08
N SER A 100 15.26 -30.78 33.13
CA SER A 100 13.99 -30.97 33.83
C SER A 100 13.48 -29.65 34.42
N LYS A 101 12.18 -29.54 34.65
CA LYS A 101 11.61 -28.41 35.39
C LYS A 101 12.34 -28.20 36.72
N GLY A 102 12.79 -26.96 36.96
CA GLY A 102 13.57 -26.59 38.15
C GLY A 102 15.06 -26.96 38.08
N ALA A 103 15.55 -27.52 36.97
CA ALA A 103 16.98 -27.65 36.71
C ALA A 103 17.57 -26.29 36.34
N VAL A 104 18.72 -25.94 36.89
CA VAL A 104 19.52 -24.78 36.47
C VAL A 104 20.93 -25.27 36.17
N LEU A 105 21.33 -25.22 34.91
CA LEU A 105 22.70 -25.49 34.48
C LEU A 105 23.44 -24.15 34.43
N LYS A 106 24.26 -23.89 35.46
CA LYS A 106 24.93 -22.59 35.65
C LYS A 106 26.42 -22.67 35.29
N PHE A 107 26.87 -21.79 34.42
CA PHE A 107 28.24 -21.82 33.88
C PHE A 107 29.21 -21.00 34.75
N ALA A 108 30.32 -21.60 35.14
CA ALA A 108 31.30 -20.97 36.05
C ALA A 108 32.24 -20.01 35.30
N PHE A 109 32.60 -18.88 35.90
CA PHE A 109 33.63 -17.99 35.35
C PHE A 109 35.04 -18.50 35.69
N GLU A 110 35.38 -19.68 35.16
CA GLU A 110 36.65 -20.40 35.36
C GLU A 110 37.24 -20.74 33.98
N PRO A 111 38.09 -19.88 33.38
CA PRO A 111 38.50 -20.00 31.98
C PRO A 111 39.18 -21.32 31.60
N GLU A 112 39.80 -22.02 32.54
CA GLU A 112 40.37 -23.37 32.39
C GLU A 112 39.33 -24.45 32.06
N LEU A 113 38.05 -24.19 32.37
CA LEU A 113 36.95 -25.11 32.05
C LEU A 113 36.40 -24.92 30.63
N TYR A 114 36.97 -24.00 29.86
CA TYR A 114 36.58 -23.66 28.49
C TYR A 114 37.78 -23.92 27.57
N PRO A 115 37.94 -25.13 27.01
CA PRO A 115 39.04 -25.40 26.08
C PRO A 115 38.92 -24.54 24.82
N LYS A 116 40.03 -24.29 24.12
CA LYS A 116 39.97 -23.58 22.84
C LYS A 116 39.36 -24.46 21.76
N VAL A 117 38.40 -23.92 21.01
CA VAL A 117 37.72 -24.61 19.92
C VAL A 117 37.54 -23.68 18.73
N TYR A 118 37.32 -24.25 17.55
CA TYR A 118 36.86 -23.48 16.39
C TYR A 118 35.48 -22.90 16.67
N THR A 119 35.36 -21.58 16.54
CA THR A 119 34.11 -20.82 16.72
C THR A 119 34.22 -19.53 15.90
N ARG A 120 33.30 -18.60 16.12
CA ARG A 120 33.22 -17.33 15.39
C ARG A 120 32.88 -16.18 16.32
N TYR A 121 33.54 -15.04 16.14
CA TYR A 121 33.31 -13.82 16.92
C TYR A 121 32.91 -12.69 15.98
N GLU A 122 31.68 -12.17 16.10
CA GLU A 122 31.13 -11.09 15.25
C GLU A 122 31.32 -11.31 13.72
N GLY A 123 31.16 -12.55 13.27
CA GLY A 123 31.29 -12.93 11.86
C GLY A 123 32.70 -13.31 11.40
N LEU A 124 33.68 -13.39 12.31
CA LEU A 124 35.10 -13.69 12.03
C LEU A 124 35.54 -15.01 12.66
N ASP A 125 36.15 -15.91 11.89
CA ASP A 125 36.58 -17.22 12.38
C ASP A 125 37.84 -17.16 13.24
N LEU A 126 37.83 -17.93 14.33
CA LEU A 126 38.96 -18.06 15.24
C LEU A 126 38.95 -19.38 16.01
N TYR A 127 40.08 -19.70 16.63
CA TYR A 127 40.12 -20.61 17.79
C TYR A 127 40.05 -19.78 19.07
N GLY A 128 38.92 -19.86 19.77
CA GLY A 128 38.63 -19.11 21.00
C GLY A 128 38.11 -20.01 22.10
N TYR A 129 37.75 -19.44 23.25
CA TYR A 129 37.14 -20.19 24.35
C TYR A 129 35.89 -20.95 23.88
N SER A 130 35.75 -22.20 24.33
CA SER A 130 34.53 -22.97 24.10
C SER A 130 33.29 -22.16 24.50
N PRO A 131 32.26 -22.15 23.65
CA PRO A 131 30.90 -21.80 24.06
C PRO A 131 30.46 -22.66 25.25
N CYS A 132 29.51 -22.17 26.04
CA CYS A 132 29.06 -22.88 27.24
C CYS A 132 28.45 -24.25 26.88
N ILE A 133 27.61 -24.29 25.83
CA ILE A 133 27.18 -25.52 25.17
C ILE A 133 27.62 -25.46 23.71
N TYR A 134 28.39 -26.45 23.29
CA TYR A 134 29.05 -26.47 21.99
C TYR A 134 28.75 -27.74 21.20
N SER A 135 28.75 -27.65 19.88
CA SER A 135 28.93 -28.80 18.99
C SER A 135 29.72 -28.40 17.75
N ASN A 136 30.44 -29.36 17.15
CA ASN A 136 31.03 -29.19 15.83
C ASN A 136 30.86 -30.50 15.04
N GLY A 137 30.09 -30.46 13.95
CA GLY A 137 29.85 -31.64 13.12
C GLY A 137 28.86 -32.67 13.69
N ALA A 138 28.08 -32.30 14.71
CA ALA A 138 27.13 -33.22 15.34
C ALA A 138 25.81 -33.32 14.55
N LYS A 139 25.17 -34.49 14.59
CA LYS A 139 23.89 -34.75 13.92
C LYS A 139 22.82 -35.21 14.90
N ASN A 140 21.57 -34.81 14.68
CA ASN A 140 20.44 -35.18 15.54
C ASN A 140 20.72 -34.78 17.00
N ILE A 141 20.84 -33.49 17.27
CA ILE A 141 21.12 -32.99 18.62
C ILE A 141 19.96 -32.17 19.13
N ALA A 142 19.70 -32.23 20.43
CA ALA A 142 18.68 -31.41 21.04
C ALA A 142 19.03 -30.89 22.43
N ILE A 143 18.42 -29.76 22.77
CA ILE A 143 18.36 -29.21 24.13
C ILE A 143 16.88 -28.97 24.42
N THR A 144 16.30 -29.73 25.34
CA THR A 144 14.84 -29.69 25.60
C THR A 144 14.51 -29.60 27.08
N GLY A 145 13.26 -29.28 27.40
CA GLY A 145 12.71 -29.31 28.75
C GLY A 145 12.26 -27.94 29.25
N GLU A 146 12.03 -27.82 30.55
CA GLU A 146 11.50 -26.60 31.21
C GLU A 146 12.53 -25.96 32.16
N GLY A 147 13.77 -26.44 32.16
CA GLY A 147 14.84 -25.90 33.00
C GLY A 147 15.52 -24.66 32.40
N THR A 148 16.50 -24.16 33.14
CA THR A 148 17.24 -22.92 32.84
C THR A 148 18.69 -23.21 32.50
N ILE A 149 19.18 -22.56 31.46
CA ILE A 149 20.59 -22.47 31.07
C ILE A 149 21.06 -21.07 31.46
N ASP A 150 21.93 -20.99 32.44
CA ASP A 150 22.37 -19.74 33.08
C ASP A 150 23.85 -19.51 32.75
N GLY A 151 24.12 -18.56 31.87
CA GLY A 151 25.47 -18.24 31.42
C GLY A 151 26.35 -17.54 32.46
N ASN A 152 25.74 -17.08 33.56
CA ASN A 152 26.39 -16.35 34.63
C ASN A 152 27.17 -15.11 34.13
N GLY A 153 26.68 -14.43 33.09
CA GLY A 153 27.20 -13.15 32.63
C GLY A 153 26.72 -12.01 33.52
N ASN A 154 27.65 -11.22 34.05
CA ASN A 154 27.37 -9.99 34.78
C ASN A 154 28.62 -9.09 34.83
N LYS A 155 28.54 -7.94 35.51
CA LYS A 155 29.67 -7.00 35.59
C LYS A 155 30.95 -7.58 36.24
N ASN A 156 30.85 -8.69 36.96
CA ASN A 156 31.99 -9.36 37.59
C ASN A 156 32.42 -10.63 36.87
N THR A 157 31.69 -11.05 35.83
CA THR A 157 31.91 -12.31 35.12
C THR A 157 31.58 -12.16 33.64
N PHE A 158 32.53 -12.49 32.78
CA PHE A 158 32.41 -12.42 31.32
C PHE A 158 32.11 -11.02 30.72
N TRP A 159 31.08 -10.26 31.13
CA TRP A 159 30.76 -8.95 30.54
C TRP A 159 31.86 -7.91 30.74
N MET A 160 32.66 -8.06 31.81
CA MET A 160 33.90 -7.29 32.02
C MET A 160 34.92 -7.43 30.87
N TRP A 161 34.83 -8.48 30.03
CA TRP A 161 35.68 -8.65 28.85
C TRP A 161 35.23 -7.81 27.65
N THR A 162 34.22 -6.95 27.80
CA THR A 162 33.84 -5.98 26.76
C THR A 162 34.87 -4.90 26.51
N GLY A 163 35.75 -4.64 27.47
CA GLY A 163 36.62 -3.47 27.45
C GLY A 163 35.89 -2.17 27.80
N GLU A 164 34.64 -2.23 28.27
CA GLU A 164 33.81 -1.06 28.59
C GLU A 164 33.55 -0.98 30.11
N GLU A 165 33.89 0.15 30.74
CA GLU A 165 33.76 0.33 32.20
C GLU A 165 32.32 0.13 32.69
N TRP A 166 31.32 0.52 31.88
CA TRP A 166 29.90 0.33 32.20
C TRP A 166 29.55 -1.14 32.50
N TRP A 167 30.24 -2.07 31.84
CA TRP A 167 30.07 -3.51 31.97
C TRP A 167 31.07 -4.16 32.93
N GLY A 168 31.73 -3.36 33.77
CA GLY A 168 32.61 -3.83 34.85
C GLY A 168 34.06 -4.09 34.46
N TYR A 169 34.46 -3.73 33.24
CA TYR A 169 35.87 -3.79 32.83
C TYR A 169 36.74 -2.91 33.74
N LYS A 170 37.89 -3.44 34.19
CA LYS A 170 38.95 -2.65 34.83
C LYS A 170 40.20 -2.68 33.95
N GLY A 171 40.81 -1.51 33.75
CA GLY A 171 41.99 -1.36 32.89
C GLY A 171 43.09 -2.38 33.18
N GLY A 172 43.57 -3.06 32.13
CA GLY A 172 44.64 -4.08 32.23
C GLY A 172 44.16 -5.53 32.35
N GLU A 173 42.85 -5.77 32.52
CA GLU A 173 42.30 -7.14 32.60
C GLU A 173 42.21 -7.85 31.24
N THR A 174 42.04 -7.09 30.14
CA THR A 174 42.03 -7.63 28.77
C THR A 174 42.66 -6.65 27.79
N SER A 175 43.16 -7.15 26.66
CA SER A 175 43.68 -6.34 25.53
C SER A 175 42.58 -5.90 24.55
N ARG A 176 41.31 -5.87 24.95
CA ARG A 176 40.25 -5.21 24.17
C ARG A 176 40.42 -3.71 24.39
N SER A 177 41.08 -3.05 23.44
CA SER A 177 41.70 -1.74 23.62
C SER A 177 40.71 -0.64 24.03
N MET A 178 41.10 0.16 25.03
CA MET A 178 40.58 1.53 25.24
C MET A 178 41.64 2.62 24.98
N ASN A 179 42.90 2.31 24.68
CA ASN A 179 43.97 3.34 24.68
C ASN A 179 45.08 3.10 23.64
N GLY A 180 44.79 3.28 22.34
CA GLY A 180 45.82 3.53 21.32
C GLY A 180 46.68 2.33 20.85
N VAL A 181 46.42 1.11 21.34
CA VAL A 181 46.98 -0.16 20.82
C VAL A 181 45.89 -0.92 20.07
N MET A 182 46.21 -1.65 18.99
CA MET A 182 45.24 -2.48 18.25
C MET A 182 44.61 -3.52 19.19
N GLY A 183 43.30 -3.43 19.42
CA GLY A 183 42.56 -4.36 20.27
C GLY A 183 42.43 -5.75 19.66
N SER A 184 42.12 -6.76 20.47
CA SER A 184 42.02 -8.15 20.01
C SER A 184 40.99 -8.37 18.90
N ARG A 185 39.90 -7.59 18.90
CA ARG A 185 38.89 -7.67 17.83
C ARG A 185 39.45 -7.12 16.53
N GLU A 186 40.09 -5.95 16.57
CA GLU A 186 40.73 -5.32 15.41
C GLU A 186 41.86 -6.19 14.85
N LEU A 187 42.62 -6.84 15.73
CA LEU A 187 43.62 -7.83 15.34
C LEU A 187 42.98 -9.02 14.62
N LEU A 188 41.88 -9.56 15.13
CA LEU A 188 41.16 -10.65 14.46
C LEU A 188 40.65 -10.20 13.08
N GLN A 189 40.05 -9.02 12.97
CA GLN A 189 39.61 -8.46 11.68
C GLN A 189 40.78 -8.35 10.70
N LYS A 190 41.91 -7.80 11.15
CA LYS A 190 43.14 -7.68 10.34
C LYS A 190 43.63 -9.05 9.86
N MET A 191 43.70 -10.04 10.75
CA MET A 191 44.08 -11.43 10.38
C MET A 191 43.13 -12.02 9.33
N CYS A 192 41.83 -11.72 9.40
CA CYS A 192 40.86 -12.16 8.41
C CYS A 192 41.07 -11.47 7.05
N ASP A 193 41.25 -10.15 7.06
CA ASP A 193 41.47 -9.35 5.84
C ASP A 193 42.80 -9.71 5.16
N GLU A 194 43.83 -10.07 5.93
CA GLU A 194 45.13 -10.56 5.43
C GLU A 194 45.12 -12.05 5.03
N GLY A 195 43.99 -12.74 5.17
CA GLY A 195 43.85 -14.15 4.77
C GLY A 195 44.64 -15.13 5.65
N VAL A 196 44.97 -14.77 6.89
CA VAL A 196 45.66 -15.66 7.83
C VAL A 196 44.84 -16.93 8.05
N PRO A 197 45.40 -18.15 7.96
CA PRO A 197 44.66 -19.39 8.19
C PRO A 197 44.00 -19.43 9.58
N VAL A 198 42.80 -20.00 9.68
CA VAL A 198 42.00 -19.99 10.91
C VAL A 198 42.73 -20.67 12.07
N GLU A 199 43.48 -21.73 11.79
CA GLU A 199 44.28 -22.48 12.77
C GLU A 199 45.34 -21.60 13.45
N GLN A 200 45.76 -20.51 12.81
CA GLN A 200 46.73 -19.55 13.35
C GLN A 200 46.05 -18.41 14.14
N ARG A 201 44.72 -18.28 14.07
CA ARG A 201 43.93 -17.24 14.77
C ARG A 201 43.58 -17.69 16.19
N GLN A 202 44.61 -17.75 17.03
CA GLN A 202 44.51 -18.29 18.40
C GLN A 202 44.23 -17.19 19.43
N PHE A 203 43.02 -17.18 19.99
CA PHE A 203 42.58 -16.24 21.03
C PHE A 203 42.23 -16.98 22.33
N GLY A 204 42.05 -16.25 23.44
CA GLY A 204 41.84 -16.83 24.77
C GLY A 204 42.13 -15.82 25.88
N MET A 205 42.71 -16.29 26.99
CA MET A 205 42.95 -15.48 28.19
C MET A 205 43.64 -14.16 27.86
N GLY A 206 43.18 -13.08 28.49
CA GLY A 206 43.73 -11.73 28.31
C GLY A 206 43.37 -11.07 26.97
N LYS A 207 42.72 -11.76 26.03
CA LYS A 207 42.31 -11.17 24.74
C LYS A 207 40.92 -10.52 24.77
N GLY A 208 40.06 -10.88 25.72
CA GLY A 208 38.74 -10.23 25.87
C GLY A 208 37.72 -10.54 24.76
N LEU A 209 37.89 -11.64 24.02
CA LEU A 209 36.86 -12.15 23.10
C LEU A 209 36.00 -13.16 23.86
N ARG A 210 34.76 -12.77 24.18
CA ARG A 210 33.78 -13.58 24.93
C ARG A 210 33.25 -14.73 24.08
N MET A 211 32.66 -15.72 24.75
CA MET A 211 32.08 -16.93 24.16
C MET A 211 30.54 -16.87 24.20
N GLN A 212 29.89 -17.61 23.31
CA GLN A 212 28.43 -17.74 23.27
C GLN A 212 27.90 -18.64 24.40
N LEU A 213 26.62 -18.52 24.73
CA LEU A 213 25.96 -19.49 25.61
C LEU A 213 25.76 -20.83 24.89
N VAL A 214 25.20 -20.82 23.69
CA VAL A 214 25.03 -22.02 22.86
C VAL A 214 25.56 -21.73 21.46
N ASN A 215 26.51 -22.53 20.96
CA ASN A 215 26.99 -22.41 19.59
C ASN A 215 27.13 -23.80 18.94
N LEU A 216 26.35 -23.99 17.87
CA LEU A 216 26.18 -25.28 17.21
C LEU A 216 26.79 -25.17 15.82
N VAL A 217 28.03 -25.60 15.69
CA VAL A 217 28.86 -25.40 14.51
C VAL A 217 28.76 -26.61 13.57
N ASN A 218 28.61 -26.37 12.27
CA ASN A 218 28.58 -27.42 11.23
C ASN A 218 27.63 -28.61 11.56
N SER A 219 26.54 -28.34 12.28
CA SER A 219 25.66 -29.37 12.84
C SER A 219 24.37 -29.50 12.03
N GLU A 220 23.71 -30.64 12.13
CA GLU A 220 22.53 -30.97 11.30
C GLU A 220 21.43 -31.65 12.12
N ASN A 221 20.17 -31.34 11.82
CA ASN A 221 18.98 -31.83 12.53
C ASN A 221 19.04 -31.43 14.01
N ILE A 222 18.70 -30.17 14.29
CA ILE A 222 18.84 -29.56 15.60
C ILE A 222 17.45 -29.23 16.16
N LEU A 223 17.22 -29.54 17.44
CA LEU A 223 16.03 -29.10 18.19
C LEU A 223 16.42 -28.37 19.47
N ILE A 224 15.97 -27.13 19.64
CA ILE A 224 16.03 -26.40 20.91
C ILE A 224 14.59 -26.10 21.35
N GLU A 225 14.15 -26.65 22.47
CA GLU A 225 12.73 -26.60 22.84
C GLU A 225 12.48 -26.34 24.33
N GLY A 226 11.62 -25.36 24.64
CA GLY A 226 11.04 -25.12 25.97
C GLY A 226 11.96 -24.48 27.04
N VAL A 227 13.28 -24.61 26.89
CA VAL A 227 14.24 -24.13 27.89
C VAL A 227 14.23 -22.60 28.04
N THR A 228 14.61 -22.13 29.22
CA THR A 228 14.91 -20.72 29.47
C THR A 228 16.42 -20.48 29.43
N MET A 229 16.87 -19.45 28.73
CA MET A 229 18.28 -19.06 28.62
C MET A 229 18.47 -17.65 29.19
N ILE A 230 19.36 -17.51 30.18
CA ILE A 230 19.60 -16.23 30.87
C ILE A 230 21.08 -15.90 30.98
N ASP A 231 21.35 -14.60 31.16
CA ASP A 231 22.67 -14.06 31.55
C ASP A 231 23.82 -14.61 30.69
N SER A 232 23.66 -14.54 29.37
CA SER A 232 24.66 -15.05 28.43
C SER A 232 25.95 -14.21 28.50
N PRO A 233 27.15 -14.83 28.39
CA PRO A 233 28.40 -14.08 28.27
C PRO A 233 28.46 -13.17 27.02
N PHE A 234 27.79 -13.57 25.93
CA PHE A 234 27.75 -12.91 24.61
C PHE A 234 26.42 -13.26 23.89
N TRP A 235 26.43 -13.57 22.58
CA TRP A 235 25.27 -14.10 21.87
C TRP A 235 24.72 -15.37 22.53
N VAL A 236 23.40 -15.46 22.65
CA VAL A 236 22.72 -16.51 23.41
C VAL A 236 22.68 -17.81 22.61
N LEU A 237 22.05 -17.82 21.44
CA LEU A 237 21.90 -19.01 20.60
C LEU A 237 22.47 -18.78 19.21
N HIS A 238 23.61 -19.39 18.90
CA HIS A 238 24.37 -19.17 17.66
C HIS A 238 24.53 -20.48 16.85
N PRO A 239 23.51 -20.93 16.11
CA PRO A 239 23.71 -21.93 15.07
C PRO A 239 24.62 -21.35 13.97
N LEU A 240 25.74 -22.01 13.72
CA LEU A 240 26.74 -21.57 12.75
C LEU A 240 26.98 -22.66 11.72
N PHE A 241 26.85 -22.35 10.43
CA PHE A 241 27.06 -23.31 9.34
C PHE A 241 26.18 -24.56 9.41
N SER A 242 25.08 -24.46 10.15
CA SER A 242 24.22 -25.58 10.51
C SER A 242 22.95 -25.61 9.66
N LYS A 243 22.33 -26.79 9.55
CA LYS A 243 21.16 -27.00 8.69
C LYS A 243 20.07 -27.83 9.36
N ASN A 244 18.83 -27.59 8.93
CA ASN A 244 17.64 -28.22 9.49
C ASN A 244 17.54 -27.99 11.01
N ILE A 245 17.15 -26.78 11.38
CA ILE A 245 17.14 -26.29 12.76
C ILE A 245 15.70 -25.97 13.16
N THR A 246 15.24 -26.48 14.30
CA THR A 246 13.97 -26.11 14.93
C THR A 246 14.25 -25.53 16.30
N ILE A 247 13.80 -24.30 16.54
CA ILE A 247 13.86 -23.60 17.81
C ILE A 247 12.41 -23.26 18.18
N ARG A 248 11.92 -23.81 19.30
CA ARG A 248 10.51 -23.69 19.66
C ARG A 248 10.29 -23.42 21.14
N GLY A 249 9.41 -22.47 21.47
CA GLY A 249 8.93 -22.34 22.84
C GLY A 249 10.00 -21.93 23.86
N ILE A 250 11.15 -21.43 23.40
CA ILE A 250 12.23 -21.01 24.30
C ILE A 250 11.93 -19.61 24.87
N LYS A 251 12.56 -19.31 26.00
CA LYS A 251 12.59 -17.96 26.58
C LYS A 251 14.03 -17.49 26.69
N VAL A 252 14.34 -16.33 26.13
CA VAL A 252 15.65 -15.70 26.25
C VAL A 252 15.50 -14.40 27.04
N ILE A 253 16.27 -14.26 28.13
CA ILE A 253 16.29 -13.06 28.96
C ILE A 253 17.75 -12.67 29.18
N ASN A 254 18.24 -11.67 28.45
CA ASN A 254 19.66 -11.33 28.47
C ASN A 254 19.90 -9.85 28.15
N GLU A 255 20.07 -9.03 29.19
CA GLU A 255 20.38 -7.59 29.09
C GLU A 255 21.88 -7.29 28.89
N GLY A 256 22.69 -8.33 28.67
CA GLY A 256 24.13 -8.22 28.56
C GLY A 256 24.60 -7.51 27.28
N PRO A 257 25.86 -7.05 27.25
CA PRO A 257 26.47 -6.44 26.08
C PRO A 257 26.58 -7.43 24.92
N ASN A 258 26.16 -7.02 23.72
CA ASN A 258 26.04 -7.90 22.56
C ASN A 258 25.18 -9.13 22.90
N GLY A 259 24.05 -8.86 23.55
CA GLY A 259 23.16 -9.87 24.10
C GLY A 259 22.14 -10.40 23.10
N ASP A 260 22.53 -10.58 21.83
CA ASP A 260 21.66 -11.08 20.77
C ASP A 260 20.98 -12.40 21.19
N GLY A 261 19.70 -12.56 20.85
CA GLY A 261 18.90 -13.69 21.31
C GLY A 261 19.08 -14.97 20.50
N CYS A 262 18.94 -14.89 19.18
CA CYS A 262 19.20 -16.00 18.27
C CYS A 262 19.87 -15.52 16.99
N ASP A 263 21.00 -16.13 16.65
CA ASP A 263 21.90 -15.73 15.57
C ASP A 263 22.10 -16.86 14.55
N PRO A 264 21.12 -17.18 13.69
CA PRO A 264 21.37 -18.10 12.58
C PRO A 264 22.41 -17.51 11.63
N GLU A 265 23.62 -18.08 11.64
CA GLU A 265 24.75 -17.60 10.85
C GLU A 265 25.19 -18.63 9.80
N SER A 266 25.07 -18.27 8.52
CA SER A 266 25.30 -19.17 7.39
C SER A 266 24.53 -20.50 7.52
N CYS A 267 23.28 -20.40 7.96
CA CYS A 267 22.39 -21.53 8.23
C CYS A 267 21.38 -21.78 7.11
N GLU A 268 20.92 -23.01 6.98
CA GLU A 268 19.93 -23.41 5.97
C GLU A 268 18.75 -24.18 6.58
N ASN A 269 17.53 -23.81 6.20
CA ASN A 269 16.28 -24.44 6.66
C ASN A 269 16.14 -24.33 8.19
N VAL A 270 15.72 -23.15 8.65
CA VAL A 270 15.59 -22.80 10.07
C VAL A 270 14.14 -22.44 10.39
N LEU A 271 13.59 -23.03 11.44
CA LEU A 271 12.29 -22.67 12.01
C LEU A 271 12.51 -22.13 13.43
N ILE A 272 12.09 -20.90 13.68
CA ILE A 272 12.03 -20.27 15.00
C ILE A 272 10.56 -19.98 15.28
N GLU A 273 9.94 -20.66 16.25
CA GLU A 273 8.52 -20.48 16.50
C GLU A 273 8.12 -20.43 17.97
N ASN A 274 7.13 -19.59 18.27
CA ASN A 274 6.54 -19.48 19.61
C ASN A 274 7.56 -19.19 20.71
N CYS A 275 8.61 -18.42 20.40
CA CYS A 275 9.68 -18.05 21.33
C CYS A 275 9.45 -16.66 21.93
N MET A 276 10.00 -16.40 23.11
CA MET A 276 10.05 -15.07 23.72
C MET A 276 11.50 -14.59 23.81
N PHE A 277 11.75 -13.34 23.39
CA PHE A 277 13.06 -12.69 23.45
C PHE A 277 12.97 -11.36 24.21
N HIS A 278 13.76 -11.24 25.27
CA HIS A 278 14.04 -10.03 26.02
C HIS A 278 15.56 -9.86 26.04
N THR A 279 16.09 -8.95 25.22
CA THR A 279 17.52 -8.91 24.87
C THR A 279 18.08 -7.50 24.94
N GLY A 280 19.34 -7.38 25.37
CA GLY A 280 20.09 -6.12 25.38
C GLY A 280 20.65 -5.69 24.01
N ASP A 281 20.49 -6.52 22.97
CA ASP A 281 20.79 -6.20 21.56
C ASP A 281 19.67 -6.74 20.65
N ASP A 282 19.95 -7.26 19.46
CA ASP A 282 18.91 -7.76 18.54
C ASP A 282 18.25 -9.08 19.04
N CYS A 283 16.92 -9.20 18.98
CA CYS A 283 16.21 -10.42 19.41
C CYS A 283 16.56 -11.63 18.54
N ILE A 284 16.43 -11.46 17.22
CA ILE A 284 16.85 -12.44 16.21
C ILE A 284 17.71 -11.73 15.18
N ALA A 285 18.97 -12.14 15.03
CA ALA A 285 19.92 -11.55 14.10
C ALA A 285 20.45 -12.58 13.09
N ILE A 286 19.91 -12.57 11.88
CA ILE A 286 20.32 -13.45 10.80
C ILE A 286 21.60 -12.91 10.17
N LYS A 287 22.63 -13.75 10.09
CA LYS A 287 23.99 -13.40 9.67
C LYS A 287 24.54 -14.41 8.67
N SER A 288 25.68 -14.12 8.05
CA SER A 288 26.39 -14.98 7.12
C SER A 288 27.86 -14.54 6.95
N GLY A 289 28.55 -14.28 8.06
CA GLY A 289 29.96 -13.90 8.08
C GLY A 289 30.25 -12.43 7.74
N ARG A 290 31.45 -11.99 8.12
CA ARG A 290 31.91 -10.61 7.98
C ARG A 290 33.08 -10.49 7.01
N ASN A 291 33.00 -9.49 6.13
CA ASN A 291 34.06 -9.04 5.23
C ASN A 291 34.73 -10.19 4.47
N ALA A 292 36.07 -10.24 4.47
CA ALA A 292 36.86 -11.23 3.76
C ALA A 292 36.50 -12.67 4.16
N ASP A 293 36.29 -12.94 5.44
CA ASP A 293 35.94 -14.27 5.94
C ASP A 293 34.55 -14.72 5.43
N GLY A 294 33.53 -13.87 5.56
CA GLY A 294 32.21 -14.19 5.01
C GLY A 294 32.22 -14.38 3.49
N ARG A 295 32.97 -13.52 2.76
CA ARG A 295 33.14 -13.68 1.30
C ARG A 295 33.89 -14.97 0.93
N ARG A 296 34.93 -15.34 1.69
CA ARG A 296 35.70 -16.58 1.52
C ARG A 296 34.80 -17.80 1.69
N ASP A 297 33.94 -17.78 2.70
CA ASP A 297 33.05 -18.92 2.96
C ASP A 297 31.99 -19.06 1.87
N GLY A 298 31.40 -17.95 1.42
CA GLY A 298 30.38 -17.96 0.36
C GLY A 298 29.12 -18.76 0.73
N ARG A 299 28.86 -18.95 2.03
CA ARG A 299 27.72 -19.71 2.56
C ARG A 299 26.62 -18.77 3.07
N PRO A 300 25.53 -18.55 2.32
CA PRO A 300 24.45 -17.67 2.77
C PRO A 300 23.69 -18.27 3.97
N SER A 301 23.05 -17.40 4.74
CA SER A 301 21.90 -17.83 5.54
C SER A 301 20.66 -17.82 4.66
N LYS A 302 19.95 -18.94 4.58
CA LYS A 302 18.79 -19.06 3.72
C LYS A 302 17.69 -19.96 4.24
N ASN A 303 16.47 -19.70 3.75
CA ASN A 303 15.28 -20.49 4.05
C ASN A 303 14.97 -20.50 5.57
N ILE A 304 14.61 -19.33 6.09
CA ILE A 304 14.38 -19.12 7.52
C ILE A 304 12.94 -18.70 7.73
N ILE A 305 12.24 -19.40 8.62
CA ILE A 305 10.88 -19.10 9.06
C ILE A 305 10.91 -18.69 10.53
N ILE A 306 10.32 -17.54 10.83
CA ILE A 306 10.12 -16.99 12.17
C ILE A 306 8.62 -16.79 12.35
N ARG A 307 7.99 -17.40 13.35
CA ARG A 307 6.54 -17.20 13.56
C ARG A 307 6.06 -17.30 15.00
N GLY A 308 5.00 -16.59 15.33
CA GLY A 308 4.38 -16.69 16.66
C GLY A 308 5.28 -16.21 17.81
N CYS A 309 6.37 -15.49 17.50
CA CYS A 309 7.33 -15.05 18.50
C CYS A 309 6.90 -13.74 19.16
N THR A 310 7.35 -13.54 20.40
CA THR A 310 7.22 -12.29 21.14
C THR A 310 8.60 -11.65 21.33
N MET A 311 8.74 -10.39 20.92
CA MET A 311 9.95 -9.59 21.13
C MET A 311 9.63 -8.47 22.13
N GLU A 312 10.19 -8.59 23.33
CA GLU A 312 9.89 -7.71 24.49
C GLU A 312 10.91 -6.59 24.66
N ASP A 313 12.15 -6.73 24.19
CA ASP A 313 13.16 -5.68 24.28
C ASP A 313 14.31 -5.92 23.28
N GLY A 314 15.05 -4.89 22.89
CA GLY A 314 16.27 -5.01 22.08
C GLY A 314 16.52 -3.97 20.99
N HIS A 315 17.66 -4.07 20.31
CA HIS A 315 18.04 -3.18 19.20
C HIS A 315 17.27 -3.45 17.89
N GLY A 316 16.58 -4.59 17.80
CA GLY A 316 15.72 -4.96 16.69
C GLY A 316 14.99 -6.29 16.89
N GLY A 317 13.76 -6.40 16.41
CA GLY A 317 12.95 -7.62 16.52
C GLY A 317 13.41 -8.74 15.58
N VAL A 318 13.32 -8.50 14.27
CA VAL A 318 13.93 -9.35 13.24
C VAL A 318 14.98 -8.55 12.50
N VAL A 319 16.23 -9.01 12.58
CA VAL A 319 17.39 -8.29 12.10
C VAL A 319 18.16 -9.12 11.09
N ILE A 320 18.60 -8.48 10.03
CA ILE A 320 19.49 -9.03 9.01
C ILE A 320 20.80 -8.22 9.06
N GLY A 321 21.87 -8.88 9.49
CA GLY A 321 23.23 -8.34 9.56
C GLY A 321 23.74 -7.92 10.95
N SER A 322 24.87 -7.21 11.04
CA SER A 322 25.58 -6.55 9.92
C SER A 322 26.46 -7.47 9.08
N GLU A 323 26.73 -8.65 9.61
CA GLU A 323 27.61 -9.67 9.06
C GLU A 323 26.84 -10.45 7.98
N ILE A 324 26.68 -9.88 6.79
CA ILE A 324 25.94 -10.50 5.67
C ILE A 324 26.79 -10.76 4.43
N SER A 325 28.11 -10.87 4.60
CA SER A 325 29.04 -10.89 3.48
C SER A 325 28.83 -12.08 2.54
N ALA A 326 28.30 -13.19 3.04
CA ALA A 326 27.94 -14.35 2.22
C ALA A 326 26.48 -14.36 1.74
N SER A 327 25.76 -13.24 1.86
CA SER A 327 24.34 -13.07 1.48
C SER A 327 23.34 -13.66 2.49
N VAL A 328 22.10 -13.16 2.44
CA VAL A 328 20.95 -13.66 3.21
C VAL A 328 19.75 -13.71 2.28
N GLU A 329 19.05 -14.84 2.20
CA GLU A 329 17.91 -14.98 1.29
C GLU A 329 16.76 -15.84 1.83
N ASN A 330 15.53 -15.54 1.41
CA ASN A 330 14.31 -16.30 1.76
C ASN A 330 14.07 -16.35 3.27
N VAL A 331 13.82 -15.18 3.85
CA VAL A 331 13.48 -15.02 5.27
C VAL A 331 12.00 -14.66 5.38
N PHE A 332 11.26 -15.42 6.16
CA PHE A 332 9.84 -15.22 6.41
C PHE A 332 9.62 -14.97 7.90
N ALA A 333 8.99 -13.85 8.25
CA ALA A 333 8.57 -13.52 9.60
C ALA A 333 7.06 -13.28 9.63
N GLU A 334 6.29 -14.06 10.40
CA GLU A 334 4.84 -13.86 10.47
C GLU A 334 4.19 -14.09 11.83
N ASN A 335 3.08 -13.41 12.08
CA ASN A 335 2.25 -13.61 13.27
C ASN A 335 3.03 -13.37 14.57
N CYS A 336 3.90 -12.35 14.60
CA CYS A 336 4.70 -11.98 15.77
C CYS A 336 4.08 -10.79 16.52
N ASN A 337 4.35 -10.71 17.82
CA ASN A 337 4.04 -9.57 18.66
C ASN A 337 5.34 -8.88 19.09
N MET A 338 5.47 -7.58 18.84
CA MET A 338 6.70 -6.84 19.14
C MET A 338 6.33 -5.50 19.77
N SER A 339 6.57 -5.30 21.06
CA SER A 339 6.10 -4.06 21.70
C SER A 339 6.91 -3.70 22.92
N SER A 340 7.72 -2.65 22.81
CA SER A 340 8.42 -2.07 23.95
C SER A 340 8.97 -0.68 23.61
N PRO A 341 8.99 0.26 24.58
CA PRO A 341 9.64 1.56 24.42
C PRO A 341 11.17 1.45 24.27
N ASN A 342 11.74 0.30 24.61
CA ASN A 342 13.17 0.02 24.50
C ASN A 342 13.51 -0.82 23.25
N LEU A 343 12.51 -1.47 22.62
CA LEU A 343 12.69 -2.13 21.33
C LEU A 343 12.89 -1.09 20.23
N ASP A 344 14.10 -0.98 19.71
CA ASP A 344 14.46 0.08 18.76
C ASP A 344 13.71 -0.03 17.42
N ARG A 345 13.71 -1.22 16.82
CA ARG A 345 13.30 -1.45 15.42
C ARG A 345 12.55 -2.77 15.25
N ILE A 346 11.60 -2.85 14.31
CA ILE A 346 10.80 -4.08 14.10
C ILE A 346 11.45 -4.96 13.04
N LEU A 347 11.58 -4.46 11.80
CA LEU A 347 12.43 -5.06 10.77
C LEU A 347 13.67 -4.20 10.57
N ARG A 348 14.86 -4.78 10.74
CA ARG A 348 16.15 -4.08 10.61
C ARG A 348 17.06 -4.80 9.62
N ILE A 349 17.55 -4.10 8.61
CA ILE A 349 18.58 -4.57 7.69
C ILE A 349 19.78 -3.63 7.83
N LYS A 350 20.94 -4.17 8.18
CA LYS A 350 22.18 -3.40 8.40
C LYS A 350 23.34 -3.99 7.61
N THR A 351 24.08 -3.16 6.87
CA THR A 351 25.29 -3.56 6.12
C THR A 351 26.11 -2.33 5.74
N ASN A 352 27.28 -2.53 5.12
CA ASN A 352 28.12 -1.47 4.58
C ASN A 352 28.99 -1.95 3.40
N THR A 353 29.74 -1.02 2.80
CA THR A 353 30.61 -1.28 1.65
C THR A 353 31.87 -2.10 1.93
N CYS A 354 32.09 -2.53 3.18
CA CYS A 354 33.10 -3.55 3.50
C CYS A 354 32.55 -4.97 3.31
N ARG A 355 31.21 -5.15 3.37
CA ARG A 355 30.60 -6.48 3.41
C ARG A 355 30.50 -7.15 2.05
N GLY A 356 29.92 -6.48 1.05
CA GLY A 356 29.39 -7.11 -0.15
C GLY A 356 28.13 -7.94 0.13
N GLY A 357 27.90 -8.97 -0.69
CA GLY A 357 26.76 -9.87 -0.54
C GLY A 357 25.43 -9.28 -1.02
N VAL A 358 24.40 -10.12 -1.03
CA VAL A 358 23.03 -9.76 -1.42
C VAL A 358 22.06 -10.15 -0.31
N THR A 359 21.24 -9.23 0.14
CA THR A 359 20.08 -9.50 1.02
C THR A 359 18.83 -9.42 0.18
N LYS A 360 18.11 -10.54 0.02
CA LYS A 360 16.91 -10.56 -0.83
C LYS A 360 15.82 -11.51 -0.34
N ASN A 361 14.61 -11.31 -0.84
CA ASN A 361 13.45 -12.17 -0.52
C ASN A 361 13.21 -12.19 1.00
N ILE A 362 13.01 -11.01 1.57
CA ILE A 362 12.74 -10.81 3.00
C ILE A 362 11.27 -10.45 3.16
N TYR A 363 10.51 -11.28 3.84
CA TYR A 363 9.06 -11.16 3.98
C TYR A 363 8.68 -11.05 5.45
N MET A 364 7.98 -9.98 5.81
CA MET A 364 7.39 -9.79 7.14
C MET A 364 5.89 -9.56 6.99
N ARG A 365 5.04 -10.33 7.68
CA ARG A 365 3.60 -10.08 7.68
C ARG A 365 2.87 -10.34 8.99
N ASN A 366 1.68 -9.78 9.15
CA ASN A 366 0.81 -10.03 10.30
C ASN A 366 1.53 -9.77 11.64
N VAL A 367 2.24 -8.65 11.74
CA VAL A 367 2.98 -8.27 12.96
C VAL A 367 2.21 -7.18 13.68
N THR A 368 1.96 -7.38 14.97
CA THR A 368 1.35 -6.37 15.84
C THR A 368 2.43 -5.69 16.65
N VAL A 369 2.47 -4.36 16.57
CA VAL A 369 3.42 -3.52 17.29
C VAL A 369 2.67 -2.53 18.16
N GLY A 370 2.90 -2.58 19.48
CA GLY A 370 2.42 -1.54 20.38
C GLY A 370 3.31 -0.31 20.22
N GLU A 371 4.54 -0.37 20.71
CA GLU A 371 5.53 0.71 20.57
C GLU A 371 6.88 0.16 20.10
N CYS A 372 7.60 0.94 19.29
CA CYS A 372 9.04 0.82 19.11
C CYS A 372 9.71 2.19 19.21
N LYS A 373 10.96 2.23 19.68
CA LYS A 373 11.68 3.47 20.03
C LYS A 373 12.11 4.30 18.82
N GLU A 374 12.42 3.66 17.70
CA GLU A 374 12.94 4.32 16.51
C GLU A 374 12.05 4.10 15.28
N SER A 375 12.10 2.93 14.63
CA SER A 375 11.51 2.75 13.31
C SER A 375 10.79 1.41 13.17
N VAL A 376 9.66 1.37 12.46
CA VAL A 376 9.01 0.09 12.12
C VAL A 376 9.88 -0.67 11.13
N MET A 377 10.30 -0.04 10.02
CA MET A 377 11.31 -0.62 9.11
C MET A 377 12.56 0.25 9.08
N ARG A 378 13.75 -0.36 9.24
CA ARG A 378 15.05 0.31 9.04
C ARG A 378 15.91 -0.50 8.07
N ILE A 379 16.25 0.10 6.94
CA ILE A 379 17.31 -0.39 6.04
C ILE A 379 18.46 0.61 6.09
N ASN A 380 19.64 0.17 6.48
CA ASN A 380 20.83 1.01 6.55
C ASN A 380 22.04 0.29 5.93
N ILE A 381 22.42 0.70 4.72
CA ILE A 381 23.59 0.16 4.03
C ILE A 381 24.85 1.02 4.19
N ASN A 382 24.83 1.97 5.15
CA ASN A 382 25.97 2.76 5.63
C ASN A 382 26.29 2.46 7.11
N TYR A 383 26.04 1.23 7.57
CA TYR A 383 26.28 0.83 8.96
C TYR A 383 27.76 0.95 9.32
N TRP A 384 28.08 1.59 10.47
CA TRP A 384 29.46 1.79 10.94
C TRP A 384 30.40 2.30 9.83
N PRO A 385 30.27 3.57 9.39
CA PRO A 385 31.07 4.11 8.27
C PRO A 385 32.56 4.26 8.58
N LYS A 386 32.96 4.13 9.86
CA LYS A 386 34.36 4.19 10.33
C LYS A 386 35.04 2.82 10.43
N GLU A 387 34.44 1.76 9.86
CA GLU A 387 35.00 0.41 9.95
C GLU A 387 36.29 0.38 9.13
N VAL A 388 37.38 -0.07 9.76
CA VAL A 388 38.71 -0.16 9.16
C VAL A 388 38.84 -1.55 8.52
N SER A 389 38.48 -1.64 7.24
CA SER A 389 38.52 -2.83 6.38
C SER A 389 38.47 -2.38 4.93
N GLU A 390 38.83 -3.26 3.98
CA GLU A 390 38.66 -3.03 2.55
C GLU A 390 37.21 -2.61 2.21
N ARG A 391 37.06 -1.54 1.40
CA ARG A 391 35.78 -1.02 0.91
C ARG A 391 35.67 -1.17 -0.60
N GLY A 392 34.45 -1.10 -1.11
CA GLY A 392 34.15 -1.24 -2.55
C GLY A 392 33.37 -2.51 -2.86
N HIS A 393 33.20 -3.39 -1.87
CA HIS A 393 32.27 -4.52 -1.94
C HIS A 393 30.85 -4.02 -1.68
N ILE A 394 30.19 -3.57 -2.76
CA ILE A 394 28.84 -3.01 -2.67
C ILE A 394 27.84 -4.10 -2.25
N PRO A 395 27.14 -3.95 -1.11
CA PRO A 395 26.05 -4.84 -0.75
C PRO A 395 24.78 -4.46 -1.52
N TYR A 396 23.93 -5.43 -1.84
CA TYR A 396 22.61 -5.17 -2.43
C TYR A 396 21.49 -5.61 -1.48
N VAL A 397 20.42 -4.82 -1.38
CA VAL A 397 19.22 -5.13 -0.61
C VAL A 397 18.00 -4.96 -1.52
N HIS A 398 17.29 -6.04 -1.83
CA HIS A 398 16.10 -5.94 -2.68
C HIS A 398 15.06 -7.03 -2.47
N ASN A 399 13.85 -6.85 -2.98
CA ASN A 399 12.70 -7.73 -2.75
C ASN A 399 12.41 -7.92 -1.25
N VAL A 400 12.10 -6.81 -0.58
CA VAL A 400 11.75 -6.75 0.84
C VAL A 400 10.29 -6.37 0.98
N TRP A 401 9.51 -7.19 1.68
CA TRP A 401 8.07 -7.02 1.87
C TRP A 401 7.73 -6.87 3.35
N MET A 402 6.92 -5.86 3.66
CA MET A 402 6.24 -5.68 4.94
C MET A 402 4.74 -5.54 4.70
N GLU A 403 3.97 -6.56 5.07
CA GLU A 403 2.54 -6.64 4.78
C GLU A 403 1.69 -6.81 6.04
N ASN A 404 0.58 -6.08 6.16
CA ASN A 404 -0.33 -6.24 7.31
C ASN A 404 0.39 -6.08 8.67
N VAL A 405 1.21 -5.02 8.79
CA VAL A 405 1.89 -4.65 10.04
C VAL A 405 1.23 -3.43 10.64
N THR A 406 0.92 -3.51 11.94
CA THR A 406 0.36 -2.39 12.70
C THR A 406 1.37 -1.89 13.74
N CYS A 407 1.46 -0.58 13.95
CA CYS A 407 2.28 0.03 14.98
C CYS A 407 1.50 1.14 15.68
N GLN A 408 1.47 1.17 17.02
CA GLN A 408 0.73 2.22 17.76
C GLN A 408 1.59 3.46 18.07
N LYS A 409 2.92 3.34 18.10
CA LYS A 409 3.84 4.45 18.36
C LYS A 409 5.26 4.15 17.87
N SER A 410 5.86 5.10 17.15
CA SER A 410 7.27 5.07 16.74
C SER A 410 7.78 6.49 16.43
N LYS A 411 9.10 6.65 16.24
CA LYS A 411 9.65 7.92 15.68
C LYS A 411 9.46 7.98 14.17
N TYR A 412 9.73 6.86 13.49
CA TYR A 412 9.64 6.72 12.04
C TYR A 412 8.75 5.53 11.66
N GLY A 413 8.01 5.67 10.55
CA GLY A 413 7.36 4.51 9.93
C GLY A 413 8.40 3.65 9.21
N VAL A 414 8.96 4.20 8.13
CA VAL A 414 10.01 3.55 7.32
C VAL A 414 11.23 4.45 7.21
N GLN A 415 12.41 3.87 7.37
CA GLN A 415 13.68 4.60 7.28
C GLN A 415 14.68 3.83 6.41
N ILE A 416 15.08 4.40 5.29
CA ILE A 416 15.99 3.79 4.32
C ILE A 416 17.19 4.71 4.10
N ASN A 417 18.38 4.20 4.36
CA ASN A 417 19.65 4.86 4.07
C ASN A 417 20.43 4.01 3.06
N GLY A 418 20.42 4.45 1.80
CA GLY A 418 21.16 3.90 0.67
C GLY A 418 22.64 4.29 0.67
N ILE A 419 23.33 4.14 -0.46
CA ILE A 419 24.70 4.67 -0.68
C ILE A 419 24.66 5.80 -1.70
N LYS A 420 25.56 6.78 -1.58
CA LYS A 420 25.51 7.99 -2.39
C LYS A 420 25.91 7.73 -3.85
N GLU A 421 26.73 6.72 -4.10
CA GLU A 421 27.37 6.47 -5.40
C GLU A 421 26.63 5.45 -6.27
N LYS A 422 25.77 4.61 -5.69
CA LYS A 422 25.14 3.45 -6.35
C LYS A 422 23.72 3.18 -5.85
N ASP A 423 22.87 2.72 -6.74
CA ASP A 423 21.54 2.21 -6.41
C ASP A 423 21.65 0.76 -5.93
N ALA A 424 21.74 0.60 -4.61
CA ALA A 424 21.95 -0.69 -3.95
C ALA A 424 20.78 -1.15 -3.08
N VAL A 425 19.77 -0.29 -2.89
CA VAL A 425 18.52 -0.63 -2.19
C VAL A 425 17.38 -0.37 -3.16
N TYR A 426 16.61 -1.41 -3.48
CA TYR A 426 15.46 -1.29 -4.39
C TYR A 426 14.43 -2.39 -4.18
N ASP A 427 13.25 -2.29 -4.80
CA ASP A 427 12.19 -3.30 -4.72
C ASP A 427 11.74 -3.57 -3.27
N ILE A 428 11.37 -2.48 -2.59
CA ILE A 428 10.91 -2.49 -1.19
C ILE A 428 9.42 -2.18 -1.18
N HIS A 429 8.63 -3.08 -0.61
CA HIS A 429 7.18 -3.02 -0.61
C HIS A 429 6.65 -2.97 0.81
N VAL A 430 5.82 -1.97 1.08
CA VAL A 430 5.08 -1.82 2.34
C VAL A 430 3.61 -1.80 1.98
N LYS A 431 2.86 -2.80 2.44
CA LYS A 431 1.49 -3.05 2.00
C LYS A 431 0.54 -3.26 3.16
N ASN A 432 -0.67 -2.70 3.09
CA ASN A 432 -1.72 -2.90 4.09
C ASN A 432 -1.25 -2.60 5.54
N CYS A 433 -0.36 -1.63 5.73
CA CYS A 433 0.22 -1.32 7.04
C CYS A 433 -0.43 -0.09 7.68
N THR A 434 -0.50 -0.06 9.00
CA THR A 434 -1.02 1.12 9.74
C THR A 434 -0.06 1.51 10.86
N PHE A 435 0.54 2.70 10.78
CA PHE A 435 1.44 3.23 11.80
C PHE A 435 0.83 4.47 12.45
N ASN A 436 0.41 4.35 13.70
CA ASN A 436 -0.16 5.42 14.51
C ASN A 436 0.93 6.12 15.33
N ASN A 437 0.66 7.37 15.71
CA ASN A 437 1.53 8.21 16.53
C ASN A 437 3.01 8.22 16.11
N VAL A 438 3.28 8.22 14.81
CA VAL A 438 4.63 8.41 14.25
C VAL A 438 5.06 9.85 14.52
N SER A 439 6.09 10.03 15.35
CA SER A 439 6.41 11.34 15.94
C SER A 439 7.40 12.20 15.16
N VAL A 440 8.16 11.63 14.22
CA VAL A 440 9.19 12.36 13.44
C VAL A 440 8.85 12.40 11.95
N LYS A 441 8.94 11.28 11.23
CA LYS A 441 8.59 11.23 9.79
C LYS A 441 7.94 9.88 9.42
N PRO A 442 6.87 9.88 8.60
CA PRO A 442 6.29 8.65 8.06
C PRO A 442 7.30 7.80 7.27
N PHE A 443 8.06 8.46 6.40
CA PHE A 443 9.12 7.87 5.60
C PHE A 443 10.33 8.81 5.58
N LEU A 444 11.52 8.27 5.81
CA LEU A 444 12.79 8.97 5.62
C LEU A 444 13.66 8.18 4.65
N ARG A 445 14.04 8.83 3.56
CA ARG A 445 14.98 8.34 2.56
C ARG A 445 16.25 9.16 2.61
N GLU A 446 17.38 8.49 2.74
CA GLU A 446 18.72 9.07 2.71
C GLU A 446 19.53 8.35 1.64
N ASN A 447 20.28 9.10 0.83
CA ASN A 447 21.09 8.59 -0.29
C ASN A 447 20.27 7.82 -1.36
N ARG A 448 20.97 7.19 -2.32
CA ARG A 448 20.31 6.58 -3.49
C ARG A 448 19.69 5.22 -3.16
N CYS A 449 18.42 5.09 -3.51
CA CYS A 449 17.62 3.86 -3.53
C CYS A 449 16.45 4.10 -4.49
N HIS A 450 15.78 3.08 -5.03
CA HIS A 450 14.61 3.29 -5.90
C HIS A 450 13.55 2.21 -5.66
N ASP A 451 12.43 2.24 -6.37
CA ASP A 451 11.39 1.21 -6.31
C ASP A 451 10.93 0.90 -4.88
N ILE A 452 10.54 1.96 -4.16
CA ILE A 452 9.95 1.90 -2.82
C ILE A 452 8.46 2.14 -2.95
N PHE A 453 7.66 1.11 -2.64
CA PHE A 453 6.22 1.10 -2.86
C PHE A 453 5.47 1.09 -1.54
N PHE A 454 4.50 2.00 -1.42
CA PHE A 454 3.54 2.05 -0.33
C PHE A 454 2.15 1.78 -0.91
N ASP A 455 1.55 0.63 -0.58
CA ASP A 455 0.22 0.23 -1.04
C ASP A 455 -0.72 0.08 0.15
N ASN A 456 -1.78 0.90 0.22
CA ASN A 456 -2.69 0.94 1.36
C ASN A 456 -1.98 1.06 2.73
N VAL A 457 -0.97 1.93 2.80
CA VAL A 457 -0.24 2.19 4.05
C VAL A 457 -0.79 3.46 4.68
N LYS A 458 -1.23 3.41 5.93
CA LYS A 458 -1.73 4.59 6.67
C LYS A 458 -0.74 4.99 7.74
N VAL A 459 -0.30 6.25 7.73
CA VAL A 459 0.52 6.82 8.80
C VAL A 459 -0.22 7.98 9.44
N ASN A 460 -0.43 7.92 10.76
CA ASN A 460 -1.20 8.90 11.52
C ASN A 460 -2.58 9.19 10.90
N GLY A 461 -3.24 8.14 10.40
CA GLY A 461 -4.56 8.22 9.77
C GLY A 461 -4.60 8.87 8.39
N LYS A 462 -3.45 9.13 7.75
CA LYS A 462 -3.31 9.58 6.37
C LYS A 462 -2.77 8.45 5.50
N LEU A 463 -3.29 8.29 4.30
CA LEU A 463 -2.71 7.37 3.33
C LEU A 463 -1.31 7.88 2.95
N MET A 464 -0.32 7.00 3.02
CA MET A 464 0.97 7.20 2.40
C MET A 464 0.74 7.06 0.91
N ASN A 465 0.65 8.19 0.23
CA ASN A 465 0.76 8.17 -1.21
C ASN A 465 2.18 7.70 -1.54
N THR A 466 2.34 6.90 -2.59
CA THR A 466 3.65 6.61 -3.19
C THR A 466 4.45 7.89 -3.49
N SER A 467 3.81 9.06 -3.46
CA SER A 467 4.42 10.39 -3.32
C SER A 467 4.92 10.67 -1.89
N GLY A 468 5.89 9.88 -1.41
CA GLY A 468 6.97 10.52 -0.68
C GLY A 468 7.51 11.65 -1.56
N SER A 469 7.94 12.76 -0.95
CA SER A 469 8.39 14.03 -1.55
C SER A 469 9.42 13.96 -2.70
N ASP A 470 9.74 12.78 -3.21
CA ASP A 470 10.79 12.52 -4.20
C ASP A 470 10.28 11.96 -5.53
N PHE A 471 8.97 11.71 -5.72
CA PHE A 471 8.44 11.34 -7.05
C PHE A 471 8.04 12.53 -7.92
N ILE A 472 7.97 13.70 -7.29
CA ILE A 472 7.52 14.92 -7.93
C ILE A 472 8.61 15.51 -8.87
N GLU A 473 9.88 15.17 -8.65
CA GLU A 473 10.99 15.52 -9.56
C GLU A 473 10.94 14.81 -10.93
N LYS A 474 10.02 13.85 -11.15
CA LYS A 474 9.84 13.15 -12.43
C LYS A 474 8.47 13.37 -13.08
N ALA A 475 7.69 14.36 -12.63
CA ALA A 475 6.41 14.66 -13.28
C ALA A 475 6.64 15.09 -14.75
N PRO A 476 6.11 14.34 -15.73
CA PRO A 476 6.40 14.56 -17.15
C PRO A 476 5.69 15.78 -17.71
N TYR A 477 4.70 16.30 -16.99
CA TYR A 477 3.93 17.48 -17.34
C TYR A 477 3.96 18.50 -16.22
N LYS A 478 3.67 19.76 -16.57
CA LYS A 478 3.56 20.83 -15.60
C LYS A 478 2.19 20.81 -14.95
N SER A 479 1.10 20.65 -15.71
CA SER A 479 -0.25 20.60 -15.14
C SER A 479 -0.72 19.17 -14.84
N TYR A 480 -1.45 18.99 -13.73
CA TYR A 480 -2.22 17.77 -13.47
C TYR A 480 -3.28 17.49 -14.56
N ALA A 481 -3.81 18.51 -15.25
CA ALA A 481 -4.76 18.32 -16.35
C ALA A 481 -4.08 17.72 -17.58
N GLU A 482 -2.89 18.22 -17.94
CA GLU A 482 -2.04 17.63 -18.98
C GLU A 482 -1.64 16.20 -18.61
N TRP A 483 -1.21 15.97 -17.37
CA TRP A 483 -0.76 14.65 -16.92
C TRP A 483 -1.89 13.63 -16.89
N MET A 484 -3.08 13.99 -16.41
CA MET A 484 -4.24 13.09 -16.42
C MET A 484 -4.69 12.81 -17.86
N THR A 485 -4.73 13.83 -18.73
CA THR A 485 -5.07 13.65 -20.14
C THR A 485 -4.09 12.70 -20.83
N TYR A 486 -2.78 12.88 -20.61
CA TYR A 486 -1.76 11.94 -21.08
C TYR A 486 -1.97 10.53 -20.54
N SER A 487 -2.27 10.41 -19.25
CA SER A 487 -2.44 9.13 -18.57
C SER A 487 -3.60 8.35 -19.17
N GLU A 488 -4.72 9.01 -19.45
CA GLU A 488 -5.88 8.39 -20.09
C GLU A 488 -5.65 8.05 -21.55
N MET A 489 -5.00 8.93 -22.32
CA MET A 489 -4.62 8.61 -23.70
C MET A 489 -3.67 7.41 -23.77
N LYS A 490 -2.79 7.24 -22.77
CA LYS A 490 -1.89 6.09 -22.66
C LYS A 490 -2.65 4.82 -22.24
N ARG A 491 -3.55 4.92 -21.26
CA ARG A 491 -4.42 3.79 -20.82
C ARG A 491 -5.34 3.33 -21.95
N ASN A 492 -5.89 4.27 -22.70
CA ASN A 492 -6.89 4.05 -23.72
C ASN A 492 -6.46 4.70 -25.05
N PRO A 493 -5.55 4.09 -25.85
CA PRO A 493 -5.03 4.71 -27.08
C PRO A 493 -6.08 5.02 -28.16
N ASN A 494 -7.27 4.42 -28.06
CA ASN A 494 -8.41 4.74 -28.91
C ASN A 494 -9.58 5.22 -28.04
N PRO A 495 -10.10 6.44 -28.25
CA PRO A 495 -11.13 7.05 -27.40
C PRO A 495 -12.45 6.29 -27.35
N ILE A 496 -12.75 5.44 -28.35
CA ILE A 496 -13.99 4.64 -28.33
C ILE A 496 -13.98 3.55 -27.24
N TYR A 497 -12.82 3.30 -26.62
CA TYR A 497 -12.62 2.32 -25.56
C TYR A 497 -12.45 2.91 -24.15
N LEU A 498 -12.60 4.23 -24.00
CA LEU A 498 -12.62 4.89 -22.69
C LEU A 498 -13.67 4.27 -21.74
N ASP A 499 -13.56 4.58 -20.46
CA ASP A 499 -14.42 4.05 -19.39
C ASP A 499 -14.55 2.51 -19.39
N PHE A 500 -13.45 1.79 -19.60
CA PHE A 500 -13.40 0.32 -19.56
C PHE A 500 -14.30 -0.36 -20.60
N THR A 501 -14.50 0.27 -21.76
CA THR A 501 -15.31 -0.33 -22.82
C THR A 501 -14.60 -1.54 -23.42
N ASP A 502 -15.17 -2.71 -23.17
CA ASP A 502 -14.68 -4.01 -23.65
C ASP A 502 -14.64 -4.04 -25.18
N SER A 503 -13.44 -4.09 -25.76
CA SER A 503 -13.22 -4.06 -27.20
C SER A 503 -13.67 -5.34 -27.92
N ILE A 504 -13.83 -6.45 -27.20
CA ILE A 504 -14.35 -7.71 -27.75
C ILE A 504 -15.88 -7.64 -27.85
N LYS A 505 -16.54 -7.13 -26.79
CA LYS A 505 -18.01 -7.00 -26.77
C LYS A 505 -18.51 -5.83 -27.61
N HIS A 506 -17.72 -4.76 -27.69
CA HIS A 506 -18.05 -3.53 -28.39
C HIS A 506 -16.93 -3.14 -29.37
N PRO A 507 -16.68 -3.93 -30.42
CA PRO A 507 -15.57 -3.70 -31.36
C PRO A 507 -15.70 -2.40 -32.18
N LYS A 508 -16.89 -1.80 -32.19
CA LYS A 508 -17.16 -0.48 -32.80
C LYS A 508 -17.29 0.65 -31.75
N GLY A 509 -16.92 0.38 -30.51
CA GLY A 509 -17.12 1.27 -29.38
C GLY A 509 -18.54 1.21 -28.80
N LYS A 510 -18.72 1.91 -27.68
CA LYS A 510 -20.00 2.06 -26.98
C LYS A 510 -20.34 3.55 -26.87
N TRP A 511 -21.56 3.92 -27.29
CA TRP A 511 -22.08 5.26 -27.04
C TRP A 511 -22.52 5.39 -25.59
N SER A 512 -21.96 6.36 -24.88
CA SER A 512 -22.21 6.59 -23.46
C SER A 512 -21.88 8.02 -23.08
N TYR A 513 -22.65 8.58 -22.13
CA TYR A 513 -22.45 9.95 -21.62
C TYR A 513 -21.06 10.19 -21.04
N VAL A 514 -20.50 9.17 -20.39
CA VAL A 514 -19.20 9.20 -19.72
C VAL A 514 -18.06 9.54 -20.68
N MET A 515 -18.16 9.07 -21.93
CA MET A 515 -17.19 9.36 -22.99
C MET A 515 -17.19 10.84 -23.31
N GLY A 516 -18.39 11.42 -23.43
CA GLY A 516 -18.56 12.84 -23.70
C GLY A 516 -17.96 13.70 -22.61
N ILE A 517 -18.17 13.34 -21.34
CA ILE A 517 -17.64 14.10 -20.19
C ILE A 517 -16.12 14.10 -20.15
N GLU A 518 -15.50 12.92 -20.24
CA GLU A 518 -14.04 12.83 -20.17
C GLU A 518 -13.38 13.48 -21.39
N LEU A 519 -13.87 13.20 -22.60
CA LEU A 519 -13.34 13.79 -23.83
C LEU A 519 -13.56 15.31 -23.89
N GLU A 520 -14.62 15.82 -23.28
CA GLU A 520 -14.82 17.26 -23.14
C GLU A 520 -13.83 17.89 -22.17
N GLY A 521 -13.55 17.24 -21.04
CA GLY A 521 -12.45 17.64 -20.15
C GLY A 521 -11.11 17.67 -20.88
N MET A 522 -10.81 16.66 -21.70
CA MET A 522 -9.59 16.63 -22.52
C MET A 522 -9.57 17.72 -23.60
N LEU A 523 -10.72 18.03 -24.20
CA LEU A 523 -10.85 19.15 -25.14
C LEU A 523 -10.54 20.48 -24.45
N ASP A 524 -10.99 20.66 -23.21
CA ASP A 524 -10.67 21.84 -22.40
C ASP A 524 -9.19 21.89 -22.01
N THR A 525 -8.56 20.74 -21.74
CA THR A 525 -7.09 20.65 -21.59
C THR A 525 -6.38 21.12 -22.87
N TYR A 526 -6.84 20.68 -24.04
CA TYR A 526 -6.29 21.13 -25.33
C TYR A 526 -6.46 22.65 -25.53
N TYR A 527 -7.62 23.21 -25.19
CA TYR A 527 -7.81 24.66 -25.29
C TYR A 527 -6.92 25.46 -24.34
N ALA A 528 -6.58 24.91 -23.17
CA ALA A 528 -5.71 25.57 -22.20
C ALA A 528 -4.21 25.44 -22.53
N HIS A 529 -3.77 24.25 -22.93
CA HIS A 529 -2.35 23.89 -23.00
C HIS A 529 -1.86 23.51 -24.41
N GLY A 530 -2.77 23.34 -25.38
CA GLY A 530 -2.44 22.89 -26.73
C GLY A 530 -2.19 21.37 -26.82
N GLY A 531 -1.40 20.95 -27.81
CA GLY A 531 -1.04 19.55 -28.03
C GLY A 531 -1.84 18.86 -29.15
N GLU A 532 -1.19 18.67 -30.30
CA GLU A 532 -1.81 18.06 -31.49
C GLU A 532 -2.27 16.62 -31.24
N ALA A 533 -1.59 15.90 -30.34
CA ALA A 533 -1.99 14.56 -29.93
C ALA A 533 -3.36 14.55 -29.24
N ILE A 534 -3.61 15.50 -28.33
CA ILE A 534 -4.89 15.64 -27.61
C ILE A 534 -6.00 16.00 -28.60
N LYS A 535 -5.74 16.99 -29.46
CA LYS A 535 -6.67 17.42 -30.52
C LYS A 535 -7.08 16.26 -31.42
N ASN A 536 -6.11 15.49 -31.93
CA ASN A 536 -6.38 14.33 -32.78
C ASN A 536 -7.15 13.24 -32.03
N TYR A 537 -6.82 13.02 -30.76
CA TYR A 537 -7.50 12.05 -29.91
C TYR A 537 -8.99 12.41 -29.72
N VAL A 538 -9.31 13.66 -29.36
CA VAL A 538 -10.72 14.06 -29.17
C VAL A 538 -11.50 14.11 -30.48
N MET A 539 -10.89 14.49 -31.61
CA MET A 539 -11.55 14.48 -32.92
C MET A 539 -11.81 13.05 -33.45
N ARG A 540 -11.02 12.07 -33.02
CA ARG A 540 -11.15 10.68 -33.47
C ARG A 540 -12.45 10.03 -33.02
N TYR A 541 -12.96 10.37 -31.83
CA TYR A 541 -14.21 9.79 -31.31
C TYR A 541 -15.43 10.08 -32.21
N PRO A 542 -15.82 11.34 -32.51
CA PRO A 542 -16.91 11.62 -33.45
C PRO A 542 -16.69 10.96 -34.81
N ALA A 543 -15.45 10.98 -35.31
CA ALA A 543 -15.10 10.42 -36.62
C ALA A 543 -15.41 8.92 -36.72
N GLN A 544 -15.24 8.17 -35.63
CA GLN A 544 -15.50 6.72 -35.59
C GLN A 544 -16.93 6.38 -35.17
N MET A 545 -17.57 7.22 -34.35
CA MET A 545 -18.89 6.92 -33.79
C MET A 545 -20.05 7.38 -34.68
N ILE A 546 -19.85 8.38 -35.55
CA ILE A 546 -20.90 9.02 -36.36
C ILE A 546 -20.58 8.91 -37.86
N SER A 547 -21.49 8.27 -38.62
CA SER A 547 -21.39 8.11 -40.07
C SER A 547 -21.67 9.41 -40.83
N ASP A 548 -21.36 9.43 -42.13
CA ASP A 548 -21.60 10.59 -42.99
C ASP A 548 -23.10 10.90 -43.20
N GLU A 549 -23.96 9.90 -43.03
CA GLU A 549 -25.43 10.04 -43.02
C GLU A 549 -25.98 10.49 -41.65
N GLY A 550 -25.10 10.68 -40.66
CA GLY A 550 -25.47 11.09 -39.31
C GLY A 550 -26.03 9.97 -38.43
N LYS A 551 -25.73 8.71 -38.74
CA LYS A 551 -26.07 7.57 -37.87
C LYS A 551 -24.99 7.38 -36.81
N THR A 552 -25.41 7.24 -35.56
CA THR A 552 -24.50 7.08 -34.41
C THR A 552 -24.50 5.65 -33.89
N THR A 553 -23.32 5.06 -33.79
CA THR A 553 -23.14 3.69 -33.29
C THR A 553 -23.69 3.55 -31.87
N GLY A 554 -24.71 2.71 -31.68
CA GLY A 554 -25.28 2.43 -30.36
C GLY A 554 -26.32 3.44 -29.85
N PHE A 555 -26.55 4.53 -30.57
CA PHE A 555 -27.65 5.46 -30.29
C PHE A 555 -28.96 4.90 -30.86
N LYS A 556 -30.02 4.93 -30.05
CA LYS A 556 -31.39 4.58 -30.46
C LYS A 556 -32.34 5.67 -29.99
N TYR A 557 -33.08 6.24 -30.94
CA TYR A 557 -33.96 7.37 -30.66
C TYR A 557 -35.11 6.97 -29.73
N GLU A 558 -35.64 5.77 -29.92
CA GLU A 558 -36.82 5.21 -29.24
C GLU A 558 -36.55 4.86 -27.78
N ASP A 559 -35.28 4.76 -27.38
CA ASP A 559 -34.91 4.54 -25.98
C ASP A 559 -35.22 5.78 -25.12
N PHE A 560 -35.39 6.96 -25.76
CA PHE A 560 -35.55 8.27 -25.11
C PHE A 560 -34.67 8.38 -23.86
N ASN A 561 -33.40 8.04 -24.00
CA ASN A 561 -32.46 7.95 -22.89
C ASN A 561 -31.66 9.25 -22.82
N LEU A 562 -31.81 10.03 -21.75
CA LEU A 562 -31.09 11.30 -21.60
C LEU A 562 -29.57 11.11 -21.57
N ASP A 563 -29.07 9.99 -21.03
CA ASP A 563 -27.64 9.68 -21.02
C ASP A 563 -27.06 9.64 -22.44
N ASN A 564 -27.86 9.22 -23.42
CA ASN A 564 -27.40 9.16 -24.80
C ASN A 564 -27.23 10.57 -25.43
N VAL A 565 -27.71 11.62 -24.77
CA VAL A 565 -27.65 13.00 -25.29
C VAL A 565 -26.43 13.76 -24.78
N ARG A 566 -25.90 13.45 -23.58
CA ARG A 566 -24.80 14.23 -22.98
C ARG A 566 -23.60 14.38 -23.90
N THR A 567 -23.23 13.31 -24.61
CA THR A 567 -22.10 13.31 -25.55
C THR A 567 -22.29 14.32 -26.68
N ALA A 568 -23.53 14.70 -27.02
CA ALA A 568 -23.79 15.76 -27.99
C ALA A 568 -23.21 17.11 -27.58
N HIS A 569 -23.08 17.39 -26.27
CA HIS A 569 -22.46 18.62 -25.77
C HIS A 569 -21.00 18.72 -26.24
N PHE A 570 -20.22 17.70 -25.94
CA PHE A 570 -18.85 17.52 -26.45
C PHE A 570 -18.78 17.61 -27.98
N ILE A 571 -19.61 16.85 -28.69
CA ILE A 571 -19.57 16.76 -30.16
C ILE A 571 -19.88 18.11 -30.81
N PHE A 572 -20.81 18.88 -30.25
CA PHE A 572 -21.15 20.21 -30.73
C PHE A 572 -19.95 21.16 -30.66
N ARG A 573 -19.15 21.07 -29.60
CA ARG A 573 -17.92 21.87 -29.45
C ARG A 573 -16.83 21.39 -30.40
N VAL A 574 -16.63 20.08 -30.53
CA VAL A 574 -15.60 19.51 -31.44
C VAL A 574 -15.92 19.73 -32.92
N ASP A 575 -17.19 19.79 -33.33
CA ASP A 575 -17.56 20.06 -34.73
C ASP A 575 -16.99 21.40 -35.23
N SER A 576 -16.77 22.38 -34.33
CA SER A 576 -16.11 23.64 -34.68
C SER A 576 -14.65 23.48 -35.13
N LEU A 577 -13.96 22.44 -34.69
CA LEU A 577 -12.57 22.13 -35.05
C LEU A 577 -12.48 21.41 -36.40
N ALA A 578 -13.45 20.55 -36.71
CA ALA A 578 -13.49 19.78 -37.95
C ALA A 578 -14.95 19.50 -38.38
N PRO A 579 -15.62 20.47 -39.03
CA PRO A 579 -17.04 20.34 -39.34
C PRO A 579 -17.33 19.18 -40.29
N ARG A 580 -18.30 18.33 -39.95
CA ARG A 580 -18.77 17.24 -40.85
C ARG A 580 -20.29 17.27 -41.05
N ALA A 581 -20.73 17.00 -42.28
CA ALA A 581 -22.16 16.99 -42.60
C ALA A 581 -22.95 15.96 -41.76
N GLY A 582 -22.42 14.74 -41.62
CA GLY A 582 -23.02 13.70 -40.77
C GLY A 582 -23.12 14.09 -39.29
N VAL A 583 -22.12 14.79 -38.75
CA VAL A 583 -22.15 15.28 -37.36
C VAL A 583 -23.29 16.29 -37.16
N LYS A 584 -23.49 17.22 -38.10
CA LYS A 584 -24.60 18.17 -38.05
C LYS A 584 -25.97 17.48 -38.08
N LEU A 585 -26.10 16.41 -38.87
CA LEU A 585 -27.33 15.60 -38.90
C LEU A 585 -27.57 14.89 -37.56
N ALA A 586 -26.53 14.28 -36.97
CA ALA A 586 -26.62 13.62 -35.67
C ALA A 586 -26.98 14.60 -34.54
N LEU A 587 -26.35 15.79 -34.50
CA LEU A 587 -26.66 16.84 -33.52
C LEU A 587 -28.13 17.28 -33.58
N LYS A 588 -28.69 17.42 -34.78
CA LYS A 588 -30.12 17.69 -34.97
C LYS A 588 -30.99 16.56 -34.42
N GLU A 589 -30.59 15.30 -34.61
CA GLU A 589 -31.32 14.14 -34.11
C GLU A 589 -31.33 14.07 -32.58
N TYR A 590 -30.20 14.31 -31.93
CA TYR A 590 -30.13 14.39 -30.47
C TYR A 590 -31.01 15.52 -29.91
N PHE A 591 -31.02 16.68 -30.59
CA PHE A 591 -31.87 17.79 -30.18
C PHE A 591 -33.36 17.48 -30.40
N ARG A 592 -33.72 16.77 -31.48
CA ARG A 592 -35.09 16.26 -31.68
C ARG A 592 -35.51 15.29 -30.58
N GLN A 593 -34.60 14.45 -30.09
CA GLN A 593 -34.90 13.60 -28.94
C GLN A 593 -35.30 14.47 -27.75
N LEU A 594 -34.55 15.53 -27.43
CA LEU A 594 -34.90 16.45 -26.33
C LEU A 594 -36.24 17.16 -26.54
N ILE A 595 -36.59 17.55 -27.77
CA ILE A 595 -37.93 18.14 -28.04
C ILE A 595 -39.03 17.13 -27.72
N ASN A 596 -38.85 15.87 -28.12
CA ASN A 596 -39.86 14.81 -28.01
C ASN A 596 -39.70 13.91 -26.77
N GLN A 597 -38.76 14.22 -25.90
CA GLN A 597 -38.46 13.43 -24.71
C GLN A 597 -39.73 13.38 -23.83
N PRO A 598 -40.17 12.18 -23.41
CA PRO A 598 -41.32 12.03 -22.51
C PRO A 598 -41.15 12.84 -21.22
N ARG A 599 -42.26 13.30 -20.65
CA ARG A 599 -42.28 14.20 -19.50
C ARG A 599 -43.27 13.74 -18.45
N THR A 600 -43.00 14.11 -17.20
CA THR A 600 -43.97 14.03 -16.10
C THR A 600 -45.12 15.00 -16.36
N ASP A 601 -46.22 14.85 -15.60
CA ASP A 601 -47.36 15.80 -15.64
C ASP A 601 -46.91 17.24 -15.30
N GLU A 602 -45.79 17.39 -14.60
CA GLU A 602 -45.19 18.67 -14.20
C GLU A 602 -44.14 19.18 -15.21
N GLY A 603 -44.06 18.55 -16.38
CA GLY A 603 -43.27 19.03 -17.51
C GLY A 603 -41.79 18.66 -17.47
N VAL A 604 -41.31 17.87 -16.51
CA VAL A 604 -39.90 17.48 -16.40
C VAL A 604 -39.62 16.22 -17.22
N TYR A 605 -38.49 16.17 -17.93
CA TYR A 605 -38.10 14.98 -18.67
C TYR A 605 -38.04 13.72 -17.79
N TRP A 606 -38.64 12.63 -18.28
CA TRP A 606 -38.31 11.30 -17.79
C TRP A 606 -36.84 11.04 -18.08
N HIS A 607 -36.17 10.37 -17.13
CA HIS A 607 -34.76 10.04 -17.28
C HIS A 607 -34.52 9.14 -18.50
N LYS A 608 -35.39 8.12 -18.70
CA LYS A 608 -35.40 7.18 -19.83
C LYS A 608 -36.80 6.68 -20.13
N GLN A 609 -37.06 6.18 -21.34
CA GLN A 609 -38.34 5.53 -21.66
C GLN A 609 -38.70 4.39 -20.69
N ILE A 610 -37.69 3.63 -20.23
CA ILE A 610 -37.86 2.52 -19.29
C ILE A 610 -38.07 2.96 -17.83
N TYR A 611 -37.89 4.26 -17.53
CA TYR A 611 -38.06 4.87 -16.22
C TYR A 611 -39.20 5.89 -16.28
N HIS A 612 -40.39 5.38 -16.60
CA HIS A 612 -41.62 6.15 -16.71
C HIS A 612 -41.84 7.01 -15.45
N ASP A 613 -42.13 8.30 -15.64
CA ASP A 613 -42.41 9.27 -14.58
C ASP A 613 -41.30 9.54 -13.56
N GLN A 614 -40.07 9.07 -13.83
CA GLN A 614 -38.92 9.26 -12.95
C GLN A 614 -37.99 10.35 -13.46
N VAL A 615 -37.65 11.27 -12.57
CA VAL A 615 -36.66 12.34 -12.77
C VAL A 615 -35.46 12.04 -11.90
N TRP A 616 -34.28 11.96 -12.51
CA TRP A 616 -33.01 11.76 -11.79
C TRP A 616 -32.17 13.02 -11.97
N LEU A 617 -31.48 13.45 -10.91
CA LEU A 617 -30.59 14.63 -10.97
C LEU A 617 -29.57 14.51 -12.12
N ASP A 618 -29.08 13.29 -12.35
CA ASP A 618 -28.23 12.88 -13.46
C ASP A 618 -28.79 13.36 -14.80
N GLY A 619 -30.05 13.04 -15.09
CA GLY A 619 -30.71 13.32 -16.37
C GLY A 619 -30.76 14.81 -16.72
N ILE A 620 -30.86 15.67 -15.71
CA ILE A 620 -30.84 17.13 -15.89
C ILE A 620 -29.51 17.56 -16.52
N PHE A 621 -28.38 17.04 -16.02
CA PHE A 621 -27.05 17.31 -16.58
C PHE A 621 -26.87 16.71 -17.97
N MET A 622 -27.47 15.56 -18.24
CA MET A 622 -27.31 14.88 -19.53
C MET A 622 -28.03 15.61 -20.67
N GLY A 623 -29.15 16.27 -20.39
CA GLY A 623 -30.00 16.90 -21.41
C GLY A 623 -29.91 18.43 -21.47
N LEU A 624 -30.13 19.12 -20.33
CA LEU A 624 -30.38 20.56 -20.33
C LEU A 624 -29.18 21.41 -20.77
N PRO A 625 -27.93 21.13 -20.36
CA PRO A 625 -26.77 21.88 -20.86
C PRO A 625 -26.66 21.86 -22.39
N TYR A 626 -26.76 20.67 -23.01
CA TYR A 626 -26.74 20.56 -24.47
C TYR A 626 -27.90 21.32 -25.11
N LYS A 627 -29.11 21.21 -24.55
CA LYS A 627 -30.27 21.96 -25.02
C LYS A 627 -30.00 23.46 -25.02
N THR A 628 -29.47 23.98 -23.92
CA THR A 628 -29.18 25.40 -23.73
C THR A 628 -28.15 25.89 -24.74
N MET A 629 -27.06 25.15 -24.89
CA MET A 629 -25.99 25.46 -25.84
C MET A 629 -26.46 25.43 -27.30
N ALA A 630 -27.22 24.41 -27.69
CA ALA A 630 -27.59 24.17 -29.08
C ALA A 630 -28.84 24.95 -29.53
N ALA A 631 -29.72 25.38 -28.64
CA ALA A 631 -31.00 26.03 -28.98
C ALA A 631 -30.85 27.23 -29.96
N PRO A 632 -29.91 28.18 -29.78
CA PRO A 632 -29.73 29.30 -30.71
C PRO A 632 -29.42 28.85 -32.15
N TYR A 633 -28.74 27.72 -32.31
CA TYR A 633 -28.38 27.16 -33.61
C TYR A 633 -29.54 26.37 -34.19
N MET A 634 -30.20 25.56 -33.38
CA MET A 634 -31.31 24.71 -33.83
C MET A 634 -32.53 25.53 -34.28
N VAL A 635 -32.82 26.65 -33.60
CA VAL A 635 -33.87 27.60 -34.00
C VAL A 635 -33.55 28.25 -35.36
N LYS A 636 -32.29 28.61 -35.60
CA LYS A 636 -31.84 29.15 -36.90
C LYS A 636 -31.99 28.11 -38.02
N GLU A 637 -31.77 26.84 -37.69
CA GLU A 637 -31.96 25.69 -38.60
C GLU A 637 -33.43 25.26 -38.76
N GLY A 638 -34.37 25.96 -38.11
CA GLY A 638 -35.82 25.77 -38.29
C GLY A 638 -36.48 24.77 -37.34
N LEU A 639 -35.79 24.31 -36.29
CA LEU A 639 -36.40 23.48 -35.24
C LEU A 639 -37.20 24.39 -34.28
N THR A 640 -38.45 24.02 -33.99
CA THR A 640 -39.39 24.77 -33.14
C THR A 640 -40.00 23.87 -32.08
N VAL A 641 -40.61 24.46 -31.04
CA VAL A 641 -41.29 23.72 -29.96
C VAL A 641 -42.51 22.94 -30.48
N ALA A 642 -43.16 23.42 -31.55
CA ALA A 642 -44.42 22.88 -32.05
C ALA A 642 -44.31 21.85 -33.20
N ASN A 643 -43.20 21.80 -33.96
CA ASN A 643 -43.17 21.06 -35.23
C ASN A 643 -42.18 19.88 -35.21
N LYS A 644 -42.73 18.66 -35.32
CA LYS A 644 -42.05 17.36 -35.41
C LYS A 644 -41.36 17.09 -36.77
N GLY A 645 -40.98 18.15 -37.49
CA GLY A 645 -40.16 18.11 -38.71
C GLY A 645 -40.86 18.67 -39.95
N VAL A 646 -40.19 19.60 -40.66
CA VAL A 646 -40.09 19.72 -42.13
C VAL A 646 -38.80 20.52 -42.43
N ALA A 647 -38.17 20.20 -43.57
CA ALA A 647 -36.96 20.78 -44.17
C ALA A 647 -36.88 22.34 -44.18
N PRO A 648 -35.66 22.91 -44.27
CA PRO A 648 -35.47 24.36 -44.23
C PRO A 648 -36.10 25.06 -45.43
N ALA A 649 -36.82 26.16 -45.17
CA ALA A 649 -37.17 27.11 -46.21
C ALA A 649 -35.87 27.70 -46.78
N GLY A 650 -35.69 27.59 -48.10
CA GLY A 650 -34.48 28.04 -48.80
C GLY A 650 -34.09 29.48 -48.46
N LYS A 651 -32.77 29.74 -48.48
CA LYS A 651 -32.10 31.02 -48.22
C LYS A 651 -32.84 32.21 -48.85
N LYS A 652 -33.75 32.84 -48.13
CA LYS A 652 -34.32 34.17 -48.44
C LYS A 652 -33.91 35.15 -47.34
N LYS A 653 -33.65 36.40 -47.74
CA LYS A 653 -33.25 37.52 -46.85
C LYS A 653 -34.07 37.52 -45.56
N MET A 654 -33.40 37.51 -44.42
CA MET A 654 -34.00 37.56 -43.09
C MET A 654 -34.82 38.84 -42.93
N ASN A 655 -36.15 38.73 -42.83
CA ASN A 655 -37.02 39.86 -42.56
C ASN A 655 -37.29 39.98 -41.04
N LYS A 656 -37.68 41.17 -40.56
CA LYS A 656 -37.92 41.43 -39.13
C LYS A 656 -38.95 40.47 -38.49
N LYS A 657 -39.91 39.94 -39.26
CA LYS A 657 -40.94 39.00 -38.75
C LYS A 657 -40.35 37.61 -38.45
N ILE A 658 -39.45 37.11 -39.30
CA ILE A 658 -38.76 35.82 -39.09
C ILE A 658 -37.84 35.89 -37.86
N ALA A 659 -37.09 36.99 -37.71
CA ALA A 659 -36.23 37.19 -36.55
C ALA A 659 -37.02 37.24 -35.23
N ALA A 660 -38.16 37.93 -35.21
CA ALA A 660 -39.04 37.96 -34.04
C ALA A 660 -39.62 36.58 -33.67
N ALA A 661 -39.98 35.77 -34.68
CA ALA A 661 -40.46 34.42 -34.47
C ALA A 661 -39.36 33.49 -33.91
N GLN A 662 -38.16 33.54 -34.48
CA GLN A 662 -37.00 32.80 -33.97
C GLN A 662 -36.65 33.20 -32.53
N GLN A 663 -36.69 34.50 -32.22
CA GLN A 663 -36.45 34.97 -30.86
C GLN A 663 -37.50 34.43 -29.87
N LYS A 664 -38.78 34.40 -30.26
CA LYS A 664 -39.85 33.83 -29.44
C LYS A 664 -39.64 32.34 -29.15
N GLU A 665 -39.28 31.56 -30.18
CA GLU A 665 -38.99 30.13 -30.03
C GLU A 665 -37.75 29.89 -29.14
N LEU A 666 -36.71 30.70 -29.29
CA LEU A 666 -35.52 30.61 -28.46
C LEU A 666 -35.84 30.89 -26.99
N MET A 667 -36.65 31.91 -26.70
CA MET A 667 -37.09 32.19 -25.33
C MET A 667 -37.93 31.04 -24.75
N ALA A 668 -38.82 30.44 -25.55
CA ALA A 668 -39.61 29.27 -25.11
C ALA A 668 -38.73 28.07 -24.75
N PHE A 669 -37.61 27.85 -25.46
CA PHE A 669 -36.64 26.83 -25.07
C PHE A 669 -35.96 27.16 -23.74
N TYR A 670 -35.56 28.41 -23.51
CA TYR A 670 -34.94 28.82 -22.23
C TYR A 670 -35.93 28.74 -21.06
N ASP A 671 -37.18 29.14 -21.26
CA ASP A 671 -38.23 29.01 -20.25
C ASP A 671 -38.43 27.54 -19.87
N ASP A 672 -38.53 26.64 -20.86
CA ASP A 672 -38.62 25.19 -20.61
C ASP A 672 -37.39 24.62 -19.89
N ILE A 673 -36.19 25.13 -20.17
CA ILE A 673 -34.98 24.72 -19.45
C ILE A 673 -35.03 25.15 -17.98
N VAL A 674 -35.41 26.40 -17.71
CA VAL A 674 -35.50 26.91 -16.34
C VAL A 674 -36.64 26.25 -15.57
N ASP A 675 -37.80 26.02 -16.21
CA ASP A 675 -38.92 25.33 -15.58
C ASP A 675 -38.54 23.91 -15.15
N GLN A 676 -37.82 23.17 -15.99
CA GLN A 676 -37.41 21.80 -15.66
C GLN A 676 -36.41 21.75 -14.50
N ILE A 677 -35.41 22.63 -14.49
CA ILE A 677 -34.40 22.61 -13.42
C ILE A 677 -34.96 23.14 -12.10
N THR A 678 -35.82 24.16 -12.13
CA THR A 678 -36.52 24.68 -10.94
C THR A 678 -37.52 23.66 -10.40
N MET A 679 -38.25 22.96 -11.27
CA MET A 679 -39.15 21.90 -10.82
C MET A 679 -38.36 20.72 -10.21
N THR A 680 -37.22 20.36 -10.81
CA THR A 680 -36.36 19.32 -10.23
C THR A 680 -35.83 19.73 -8.86
N ASP A 681 -35.38 20.98 -8.68
CA ASP A 681 -35.01 21.54 -7.36
C ASP A 681 -36.15 21.34 -6.36
N ALA A 682 -37.36 21.80 -6.70
CA ALA A 682 -38.51 21.74 -5.82
C ALA A 682 -38.91 20.32 -5.42
N ARG A 683 -38.80 19.35 -6.34
CA ARG A 683 -39.28 17.97 -6.13
C ARG A 683 -38.25 17.05 -5.48
N THR A 684 -36.96 17.33 -5.65
CA THR A 684 -35.90 16.50 -5.08
C THR A 684 -35.28 17.09 -3.81
N TYR A 685 -35.51 18.36 -3.49
CA TYR A 685 -35.06 18.97 -2.25
C TYR A 685 -35.73 18.34 -1.02
N ASP A 686 -34.91 17.92 -0.06
CA ASP A 686 -35.33 17.41 1.23
C ASP A 686 -35.00 18.44 2.32
N ALA A 687 -36.02 19.11 2.84
CA ALA A 687 -35.88 20.13 3.86
C ALA A 687 -35.28 19.60 5.19
N LYS A 688 -35.34 18.29 5.45
CA LYS A 688 -34.78 17.70 6.69
C LYS A 688 -33.26 17.66 6.66
N THR A 689 -32.69 17.34 5.50
CA THR A 689 -31.24 17.26 5.30
C THR A 689 -30.67 18.54 4.71
N GLY A 690 -31.50 19.37 4.07
CA GLY A 690 -31.06 20.51 3.29
C GLY A 690 -30.35 20.10 1.99
N LEU A 691 -30.53 18.85 1.55
CA LEU A 691 -29.90 18.25 0.37
C LEU A 691 -30.95 17.78 -0.64
N TRP A 692 -30.53 17.42 -1.85
CA TRP A 692 -31.42 16.87 -2.88
C TRP A 692 -31.24 15.37 -2.97
N LYS A 693 -32.37 14.65 -3.07
CA LYS A 693 -32.40 13.21 -3.23
C LYS A 693 -32.04 12.84 -4.66
N HIS A 694 -31.41 11.67 -4.84
CA HIS A 694 -30.94 11.18 -6.14
C HIS A 694 -32.01 11.27 -7.23
N ALA A 695 -33.23 10.84 -6.91
CA ALA A 695 -34.33 10.84 -7.86
C ALA A 695 -35.68 11.13 -7.21
N TRP A 696 -36.65 11.43 -8.08
CA TRP A 696 -38.04 11.61 -7.78
C TRP A 696 -38.90 10.81 -8.78
N ASP A 697 -39.81 9.99 -8.27
CA ASP A 697 -40.89 9.36 -9.02
C ASP A 697 -42.19 10.17 -8.82
N SER A 698 -42.64 10.83 -9.88
CA SER A 698 -43.81 11.70 -9.83
C SER A 698 -45.12 10.95 -9.56
N LYS A 699 -45.19 9.63 -9.84
CA LYS A 699 -46.36 8.79 -9.54
C LYS A 699 -46.25 8.04 -8.23
N ARG A 700 -45.07 8.05 -7.57
CA ARG A 700 -44.79 7.40 -6.27
C ARG A 700 -45.03 5.88 -6.29
N GLY A 701 -45.03 5.29 -7.49
CA GLY A 701 -45.29 3.87 -7.72
C GLY A 701 -44.07 3.00 -7.46
N MET A 702 -42.86 3.54 -7.69
CA MET A 702 -41.61 2.81 -7.53
C MET A 702 -41.38 2.35 -6.09
N PHE A 703 -40.78 1.17 -5.96
CA PHE A 703 -40.55 0.53 -4.66
C PHE A 703 -39.50 1.26 -3.80
N TRP A 704 -38.57 1.97 -4.45
CA TRP A 704 -37.58 2.80 -3.77
C TRP A 704 -38.11 4.20 -3.41
N ALA A 705 -39.23 4.62 -4.00
CA ALA A 705 -39.79 5.95 -3.84
C ALA A 705 -40.61 6.07 -2.56
N ASP A 706 -40.37 7.15 -1.82
CA ASP A 706 -41.20 7.53 -0.68
C ASP A 706 -42.64 7.77 -1.13
N LYS A 707 -43.60 7.23 -0.37
CA LYS A 707 -45.01 7.22 -0.79
C LYS A 707 -45.70 8.58 -0.66
N THR A 708 -45.09 9.53 0.04
CA THR A 708 -45.62 10.89 0.20
C THR A 708 -45.00 11.86 -0.79
N THR A 709 -43.68 11.80 -0.94
CA THR A 709 -42.88 12.78 -1.69
C THR A 709 -42.47 12.27 -3.08
N GLY A 710 -42.42 10.96 -3.28
CA GLY A 710 -41.87 10.32 -4.47
C GLY A 710 -40.33 10.28 -4.48
N GLN A 711 -39.66 10.82 -3.47
CA GLN A 711 -38.21 10.94 -3.44
C GLN A 711 -37.53 9.58 -3.15
N SER A 712 -36.32 9.41 -3.67
CA SER A 712 -35.42 8.34 -3.24
C SER A 712 -34.91 8.57 -1.81
N ARG A 713 -34.43 7.53 -1.13
CA ARG A 713 -34.12 7.58 0.30
C ARG A 713 -32.95 8.49 0.67
N HIS A 714 -31.87 8.45 -0.11
CA HIS A 714 -30.61 9.11 0.23
C HIS A 714 -30.16 10.15 -0.78
N THR A 715 -29.35 11.08 -0.30
CA THR A 715 -28.57 11.99 -1.15
C THR A 715 -27.28 11.31 -1.56
N TRP A 716 -27.24 10.88 -2.82
CA TRP A 716 -26.02 10.41 -3.46
C TRP A 716 -25.19 11.58 -3.98
N ALA A 717 -23.93 11.65 -3.58
CA ALA A 717 -23.06 12.79 -3.84
C ALA A 717 -22.88 13.04 -5.34
N ARG A 718 -22.73 11.99 -6.15
CA ARG A 718 -22.55 12.18 -7.60
C ARG A 718 -23.82 12.69 -8.30
N ALA A 719 -25.01 12.25 -7.89
CA ALA A 719 -26.26 12.82 -8.41
C ALA A 719 -26.36 14.33 -8.13
N MET A 720 -26.01 14.74 -6.91
CA MET A 720 -25.87 16.15 -6.53
C MET A 720 -24.81 16.88 -7.37
N GLY A 721 -23.67 16.24 -7.61
CA GLY A 721 -22.60 16.75 -8.47
C GLY A 721 -23.10 17.05 -9.89
N TRP A 722 -23.83 16.11 -10.50
CA TRP A 722 -24.48 16.33 -11.80
C TRP A 722 -25.44 17.52 -11.77
N PHE A 723 -26.26 17.63 -10.73
CA PHE A 723 -27.21 18.74 -10.62
C PHE A 723 -26.51 20.11 -10.56
N THR A 724 -25.45 20.23 -9.76
CA THR A 724 -24.65 21.47 -9.69
C THR A 724 -23.93 21.78 -10.99
N MET A 725 -23.43 20.76 -11.71
CA MET A 725 -22.82 20.97 -13.03
C MET A 725 -23.87 21.34 -14.09
N ALA A 726 -25.11 20.87 -13.98
CA ALA A 726 -26.17 21.29 -14.89
C ALA A 726 -26.45 22.79 -14.72
N GLN A 727 -26.52 23.27 -13.48
CA GLN A 727 -26.72 24.69 -13.16
C GLN A 727 -25.59 25.57 -13.72
N ILE A 728 -24.33 25.18 -13.49
CA ILE A 728 -23.19 25.96 -13.98
C ILE A 728 -23.11 25.97 -15.52
N GLU A 729 -23.37 24.85 -16.19
CA GLU A 729 -23.30 24.77 -17.65
C GLU A 729 -24.51 25.40 -18.35
N ILE A 730 -25.71 25.38 -17.76
CA ILE A 730 -26.83 26.18 -18.25
C ILE A 730 -26.46 27.68 -18.19
N LEU A 731 -25.83 28.12 -17.11
CA LEU A 731 -25.39 29.51 -16.96
C LEU A 731 -24.28 29.94 -17.93
N ASP A 732 -23.51 29.00 -18.49
CA ASP A 732 -22.52 29.28 -19.55
C ASP A 732 -23.19 29.74 -20.84
N TYR A 733 -24.41 29.25 -21.13
CA TYR A 733 -25.09 29.46 -22.41
C TYR A 733 -26.39 30.26 -22.32
N LEU A 734 -26.95 30.48 -21.12
CA LEU A 734 -28.06 31.42 -20.94
C LEU A 734 -27.59 32.86 -21.19
N PRO A 735 -28.33 33.66 -22.00
CA PRO A 735 -28.03 35.07 -22.21
C PRO A 735 -27.95 35.83 -20.90
N LYS A 736 -26.98 36.74 -20.77
CA LYS A 736 -26.77 37.53 -19.53
C LYS A 736 -28.00 38.37 -19.14
N ASP A 737 -28.78 38.78 -20.14
CA ASP A 737 -29.99 39.59 -20.04
C ASP A 737 -31.28 38.75 -20.01
N TYR A 738 -31.19 37.42 -19.98
CA TYR A 738 -32.37 36.57 -19.86
C TYR A 738 -33.05 36.76 -18.50
N ALA A 739 -34.34 37.07 -18.52
CA ALA A 739 -35.09 37.54 -17.35
C ALA A 739 -35.05 36.59 -16.15
N ARG A 740 -35.02 35.27 -16.41
CA ARG A 740 -35.05 34.22 -15.37
C ARG A 740 -33.66 33.67 -15.03
N ARG A 741 -32.59 34.29 -15.53
CA ARG A 741 -31.22 33.84 -15.26
C ARG A 741 -30.88 33.83 -13.77
N GLN A 742 -31.41 34.80 -13.02
CA GLN A 742 -31.17 34.90 -11.57
C GLN A 742 -31.72 33.70 -10.80
N GLU A 743 -32.83 33.08 -11.24
CA GLU A 743 -33.38 31.87 -10.61
C GLU A 743 -32.35 30.74 -10.58
N VAL A 744 -31.59 30.57 -11.67
CA VAL A 744 -30.55 29.52 -11.77
C VAL A 744 -29.32 29.87 -10.93
N ILE A 745 -28.97 31.16 -10.81
CA ILE A 745 -27.87 31.62 -9.94
C ILE A 745 -28.21 31.40 -8.46
N ASP A 746 -29.41 31.76 -8.06
CA ASP A 746 -29.89 31.59 -6.69
C ASP A 746 -29.95 30.10 -6.32
N MET A 747 -30.39 29.27 -7.26
CA MET A 747 -30.39 27.81 -7.11
C MET A 747 -28.97 27.24 -6.98
N LEU A 748 -28.01 27.69 -7.80
CA LEU A 748 -26.60 27.31 -7.70
C LEU A 748 -25.99 27.70 -6.35
N ASN A 749 -26.31 28.90 -5.85
CA ASN A 749 -25.86 29.35 -4.53
C ASN A 749 -26.43 28.45 -3.44
N LYS A 750 -27.74 28.19 -3.47
CA LYS A 750 -28.46 27.32 -2.52
C LYS A 750 -27.87 25.91 -2.49
N THR A 751 -27.67 25.28 -3.66
CA THR A 751 -27.14 23.90 -3.76
C THR A 751 -25.69 23.79 -3.30
N LEU A 752 -24.80 24.67 -3.77
CA LEU A 752 -23.40 24.60 -3.39
C LEU A 752 -23.16 24.99 -1.94
N ARG A 753 -23.98 25.88 -1.36
CA ARG A 753 -23.89 26.21 0.08
C ARG A 753 -24.23 24.98 0.92
N ALA A 754 -25.23 24.20 0.50
CA ALA A 754 -25.53 22.93 1.13
C ALA A 754 -24.37 21.93 0.97
N CYS A 755 -23.73 21.85 -0.21
CA CYS A 755 -22.53 21.01 -0.37
C CYS A 755 -21.42 21.40 0.62
N ILE A 756 -21.14 22.70 0.80
CA ILE A 756 -20.12 23.17 1.75
C ILE A 756 -20.42 22.71 3.18
N ASN A 757 -21.69 22.72 3.61
CA ASN A 757 -22.08 22.27 4.95
C ASN A 757 -21.78 20.79 5.22
N TYR A 758 -21.64 19.98 4.15
CA TYR A 758 -21.32 18.56 4.20
C TYR A 758 -19.88 18.24 3.78
N GLN A 759 -19.03 19.25 3.57
CA GLN A 759 -17.61 19.05 3.27
C GLN A 759 -16.89 18.49 4.50
N ASP A 760 -16.21 17.36 4.34
CA ASP A 760 -15.49 16.74 5.46
C ASP A 760 -14.36 17.67 5.93
N PRO A 761 -14.34 18.06 7.22
CA PRO A 761 -13.34 19.00 7.71
C PRO A 761 -11.91 18.45 7.64
N LYS A 762 -11.73 17.12 7.76
CA LYS A 762 -10.42 16.46 7.85
C LYS A 762 -9.74 16.33 6.49
N THR A 763 -10.49 15.90 5.48
CA THR A 763 -9.98 15.58 4.14
C THR A 763 -10.23 16.70 3.14
N GLY A 764 -11.23 17.54 3.39
CA GLY A 764 -11.66 18.61 2.47
C GLY A 764 -12.58 18.16 1.34
N VAL A 765 -12.92 16.87 1.27
CA VAL A 765 -13.74 16.27 0.19
C VAL A 765 -15.08 15.77 0.76
N TRP A 766 -15.87 15.05 -0.04
CA TRP A 766 -17.21 14.59 0.33
C TRP A 766 -17.32 13.07 0.35
N TYR A 767 -18.24 12.58 1.16
CA TYR A 767 -18.62 11.17 1.23
C TYR A 767 -19.62 10.79 0.12
N ASP A 768 -19.62 9.53 -0.31
CA ASP A 768 -20.51 9.01 -1.37
C ASP A 768 -22.00 9.22 -1.04
N VAL A 769 -22.42 8.88 0.18
CA VAL A 769 -23.77 9.16 0.68
C VAL A 769 -23.72 10.32 1.68
N MET A 770 -24.14 11.51 1.26
CA MET A 770 -23.89 12.75 2.01
C MET A 770 -24.72 12.86 3.29
N ASP A 771 -25.91 12.25 3.32
CA ASP A 771 -26.85 12.34 4.44
C ASP A 771 -26.70 11.21 5.48
N VAL A 772 -25.65 10.38 5.38
CA VAL A 772 -25.40 9.25 6.29
C VAL A 772 -24.02 9.33 6.94
N LYS A 773 -24.01 9.34 8.28
CA LYS A 773 -22.80 9.22 9.11
C LYS A 773 -22.64 7.78 9.58
N ASP A 774 -21.98 6.96 8.77
CA ASP A 774 -21.71 5.55 9.06
C ASP A 774 -20.23 5.23 8.71
N PRO A 775 -19.48 4.49 9.54
CA PRO A 775 -18.09 4.12 9.26
C PRO A 775 -17.87 3.33 7.97
N ARG A 776 -18.91 2.70 7.42
CA ARG A 776 -18.87 2.00 6.12
C ARG A 776 -18.86 2.96 4.92
N ASN A 777 -19.27 4.21 5.13
CA ASN A 777 -19.22 5.25 4.12
C ASN A 777 -17.77 5.63 3.81
N TYR A 778 -17.52 6.16 2.61
CA TYR A 778 -16.17 6.50 2.15
C TYR A 778 -16.18 7.85 1.44
N ILE A 779 -15.03 8.53 1.47
CA ILE A 779 -14.80 9.74 0.69
C ILE A 779 -14.74 9.36 -0.79
N GLU A 780 -15.49 10.08 -1.62
CA GLU A 780 -15.76 9.67 -3.00
C GLU A 780 -15.22 10.71 -3.99
N SER A 781 -14.44 10.26 -4.97
CA SER A 781 -13.66 11.15 -5.81
C SER A 781 -14.46 11.85 -6.90
N THR A 782 -15.45 11.18 -7.50
CA THR A 782 -16.18 11.74 -8.65
C THR A 782 -16.99 12.97 -8.26
N ALA A 783 -17.84 12.88 -7.24
CA ALA A 783 -18.64 13.98 -6.72
C ALA A 783 -17.76 15.11 -6.18
N SER A 784 -16.67 14.75 -5.49
CA SER A 784 -15.73 15.74 -4.98
C SER A 784 -15.11 16.57 -6.10
N CYS A 785 -14.75 15.96 -7.24
CA CYS A 785 -14.28 16.69 -8.41
C CYS A 785 -15.38 17.60 -9.01
N MET A 786 -16.63 17.12 -9.10
CA MET A 786 -17.77 17.90 -9.62
C MET A 786 -18.06 19.14 -8.76
N PHE A 787 -18.14 18.97 -7.44
CA PHE A 787 -18.35 20.08 -6.52
C PHE A 787 -17.20 21.07 -6.58
N THR A 788 -15.95 20.58 -6.59
CA THR A 788 -14.78 21.43 -6.70
C THR A 788 -14.82 22.29 -7.97
N TYR A 789 -15.13 21.68 -9.11
CA TYR A 789 -15.30 22.40 -10.38
C TYR A 789 -16.38 23.49 -10.27
N CYS A 790 -17.56 23.17 -9.76
CA CYS A 790 -18.67 24.13 -9.66
C CYS A 790 -18.38 25.27 -8.68
N LEU A 791 -17.76 24.97 -7.53
CA LEU A 791 -17.35 25.95 -6.53
C LEU A 791 -16.36 26.96 -7.10
N LEU A 792 -15.31 26.46 -7.76
CA LEU A 792 -14.26 27.29 -8.33
C LEU A 792 -14.77 28.12 -9.51
N LYS A 793 -15.51 27.49 -10.44
CA LYS A 793 -16.06 28.18 -11.61
C LYS A 793 -17.11 29.21 -11.23
N GLY A 794 -18.04 28.87 -10.34
CA GLY A 794 -19.08 29.78 -9.87
C GLY A 794 -18.50 31.00 -9.17
N ALA A 795 -17.46 30.83 -8.36
CA ALA A 795 -16.75 31.94 -7.74
C ALA A 795 -15.98 32.78 -8.77
N ARG A 796 -15.25 32.16 -9.72
CA ARG A 796 -14.52 32.88 -10.77
C ARG A 796 -15.44 33.73 -11.65
N LEU A 797 -16.63 33.23 -11.96
CA LEU A 797 -17.63 33.94 -12.78
C LEU A 797 -18.47 34.96 -11.99
N GLY A 798 -18.26 35.07 -10.67
CA GLY A 798 -18.96 36.03 -9.81
C GLY A 798 -20.39 35.65 -9.45
N TYR A 799 -20.78 34.38 -9.64
CA TYR A 799 -22.09 33.88 -9.19
C TYR A 799 -22.11 33.56 -7.69
N LEU A 800 -20.92 33.28 -7.13
CA LEU A 800 -20.73 32.84 -5.76
C LEU A 800 -19.73 33.74 -5.05
N ASP A 801 -19.93 33.96 -3.75
CA ASP A 801 -19.01 34.74 -2.92
C ASP A 801 -17.69 33.99 -2.63
N ASP A 802 -16.75 34.68 -1.96
CA ASP A 802 -15.41 34.13 -1.71
C ASP A 802 -15.40 32.85 -0.87
N SER A 803 -16.41 32.62 -0.02
CA SER A 803 -16.44 31.42 0.82
C SER A 803 -16.49 30.14 0.00
N PHE A 804 -17.14 30.18 -1.18
CA PHE A 804 -17.19 29.07 -2.11
C PHE A 804 -15.83 28.82 -2.77
N ARG A 805 -15.09 29.90 -3.11
CA ARG A 805 -13.72 29.78 -3.65
C ARG A 805 -12.82 29.07 -2.65
N GLN A 806 -12.87 29.46 -1.38
CA GLN A 806 -12.08 28.83 -0.32
C GLN A 806 -12.44 27.35 -0.14
N ALA A 807 -13.73 27.02 -0.15
CA ALA A 807 -14.18 25.63 -0.09
C ALA A 807 -13.71 24.81 -1.29
N GLY A 808 -13.75 25.38 -2.49
CA GLY A 808 -13.24 24.76 -3.73
C GLY A 808 -11.73 24.51 -3.68
N ILE A 809 -10.93 25.47 -3.21
CA ILE A 809 -9.47 25.30 -3.05
C ILE A 809 -9.16 24.22 -2.03
N LYS A 810 -9.88 24.21 -0.91
CA LYS A 810 -9.75 23.16 0.12
C LYS A 810 -10.05 21.79 -0.46
N ALA A 811 -11.13 21.67 -1.23
CA ALA A 811 -11.51 20.44 -1.89
C ALA A 811 -10.51 19.98 -2.94
N TYR A 812 -9.97 20.90 -3.76
CA TYR A 812 -8.94 20.57 -4.73
C TYR A 812 -7.70 19.96 -4.07
N LYS A 813 -7.21 20.58 -2.99
CA LYS A 813 -6.11 20.01 -2.19
C LYS A 813 -6.47 18.64 -1.61
N GLY A 814 -7.71 18.47 -1.16
CA GLY A 814 -8.23 17.18 -0.71
C GLY A 814 -8.23 16.13 -1.82
N ILE A 815 -8.60 16.48 -3.05
CA ILE A 815 -8.57 15.57 -4.20
C ILE A 815 -7.14 15.12 -4.49
N ILE A 816 -6.18 16.05 -4.59
CA ILE A 816 -4.77 15.71 -4.83
C ILE A 816 -4.24 14.78 -3.74
N ASN A 817 -4.55 15.07 -2.48
CA ASN A 817 -4.01 14.31 -1.35
C ASN A 817 -4.63 12.92 -1.17
N ASN A 818 -5.93 12.77 -1.46
CA ASN A 818 -6.64 11.54 -1.13
C ASN A 818 -6.94 10.66 -2.36
N PHE A 819 -6.96 11.23 -3.56
CA PHE A 819 -7.45 10.54 -4.76
C PHE A 819 -6.46 10.48 -5.92
N ILE A 820 -5.36 11.25 -5.92
CA ILE A 820 -4.37 11.18 -6.99
C ILE A 820 -3.22 10.25 -6.61
N ARG A 821 -3.09 9.15 -7.36
CA ARG A 821 -1.98 8.21 -7.26
C ARG A 821 -1.06 8.34 -8.46
N VAL A 822 0.26 8.34 -8.24
CA VAL A 822 1.25 8.25 -9.32
C VAL A 822 1.56 6.78 -9.58
N ASP A 823 1.34 6.32 -10.80
CA ASP A 823 1.65 4.97 -11.26
C ASP A 823 2.98 5.00 -12.04
N VAL A 824 4.00 4.33 -11.49
CA VAL A 824 5.36 4.29 -12.06
C VAL A 824 5.58 2.93 -12.75
N PRO A 825 5.70 2.91 -14.09
CA PRO A 825 5.92 1.68 -14.84
C PRO A 825 7.29 1.05 -14.55
N LYS A 826 7.33 -0.28 -14.40
CA LYS A 826 8.58 -1.04 -14.20
C LYS A 826 9.53 -0.99 -15.41
N ASP A 827 9.00 -0.69 -16.59
CA ASP A 827 9.75 -0.63 -17.85
C ASP A 827 10.46 0.71 -18.08
N GLY A 828 10.37 1.64 -17.12
CA GLY A 828 10.96 2.97 -17.22
C GLY A 828 10.20 3.94 -18.14
N SER A 829 9.02 3.57 -18.64
CA SER A 829 8.18 4.48 -19.42
C SER A 829 7.63 5.61 -18.54
N THR A 830 7.22 6.70 -19.20
CA THR A 830 6.70 7.90 -18.54
C THR A 830 5.62 7.57 -17.50
N PRO A 831 5.77 8.02 -16.23
CA PRO A 831 4.77 7.81 -15.19
C PRO A 831 3.39 8.34 -15.58
N THR A 832 2.35 7.65 -15.15
CA THR A 832 0.95 8.11 -15.27
C THR A 832 0.39 8.47 -13.91
N ILE A 833 -0.75 9.14 -13.87
CA ILE A 833 -1.54 9.34 -12.66
C ILE A 833 -2.90 8.67 -12.78
N SER A 834 -3.43 8.20 -11.66
CA SER A 834 -4.77 7.66 -11.54
C SER A 834 -5.61 8.50 -10.57
N LEU A 835 -6.89 8.67 -10.90
CA LEU A 835 -7.91 9.16 -9.97
C LEU A 835 -8.56 7.95 -9.28
N THR A 836 -8.38 7.79 -7.98
CA THR A 836 -8.83 6.63 -7.21
C THR A 836 -10.15 6.90 -6.48
N GLU A 837 -10.69 5.90 -5.78
CA GLU A 837 -11.87 6.04 -4.90
C GLU A 837 -13.14 6.57 -5.63
N GLY A 838 -13.30 6.24 -6.91
CA GLY A 838 -14.48 6.60 -7.69
C GLY A 838 -15.54 5.50 -7.68
N VAL A 839 -16.79 5.82 -7.36
CA VAL A 839 -17.85 4.80 -7.45
C VAL A 839 -18.19 4.48 -8.90
N SER A 840 -18.16 3.21 -9.29
CA SER A 840 -18.28 2.80 -10.69
C SER A 840 -19.64 3.15 -11.32
N VAL A 841 -20.71 2.88 -10.58
CA VAL A 841 -22.10 3.13 -10.97
C VAL A 841 -22.99 3.11 -9.74
N SER A 842 -24.02 3.96 -9.73
CA SER A 842 -25.16 3.79 -8.84
C SER A 842 -26.40 4.28 -9.57
N GLY A 843 -27.57 3.81 -9.18
CA GLY A 843 -28.85 4.33 -9.65
C GLY A 843 -29.98 3.48 -9.13
N LEU A 844 -31.21 3.83 -9.50
CA LEU A 844 -32.38 3.18 -8.93
C LEU A 844 -32.96 2.15 -9.89
N GLY A 845 -33.45 1.04 -9.34
CA GLY A 845 -33.86 -0.11 -10.12
C GLY A 845 -35.20 0.13 -10.81
N PRO A 846 -35.39 -0.36 -12.05
CA PRO A 846 -36.75 -0.62 -12.54
C PRO A 846 -37.41 -1.69 -11.65
N GLU A 847 -38.73 -1.85 -11.72
CA GLU A 847 -39.49 -2.81 -10.91
C GLU A 847 -38.90 -4.23 -10.92
N LYS A 848 -38.29 -4.63 -12.03
CA LYS A 848 -37.64 -5.95 -12.23
C LYS A 848 -36.24 -6.09 -11.63
N ASN A 849 -35.70 -5.07 -10.97
CA ASN A 849 -34.39 -5.11 -10.31
C ASN A 849 -34.46 -4.51 -8.89
N PRO A 850 -35.06 -5.25 -7.93
CA PRO A 850 -35.29 -4.74 -6.57
C PRO A 850 -34.01 -4.54 -5.76
N ARG A 851 -32.84 -5.04 -6.21
CA ARG A 851 -31.54 -4.81 -5.55
C ARG A 851 -31.22 -3.32 -5.43
N ARG A 852 -31.62 -2.52 -6.41
CA ARG A 852 -31.32 -1.09 -6.52
C ARG A 852 -32.41 -0.26 -5.83
N ASP A 853 -32.57 -0.48 -4.52
CA ASP A 853 -33.65 0.09 -3.70
C ASP A 853 -33.35 1.47 -3.12
N GLY A 854 -32.16 2.00 -3.38
CA GLY A 854 -31.73 3.30 -2.90
C GLY A 854 -31.44 3.34 -1.40
N THR A 855 -31.29 2.20 -0.73
CA THR A 855 -30.79 2.14 0.66
C THR A 855 -29.31 2.50 0.74
N PHE A 856 -28.85 2.88 1.94
CA PHE A 856 -27.42 3.04 2.21
C PHE A 856 -26.64 1.76 1.88
N ASP A 857 -27.15 0.59 2.27
CA ASP A 857 -26.52 -0.70 1.96
C ASP A 857 -26.40 -0.94 0.45
N TYR A 858 -27.40 -0.52 -0.33
CA TYR A 858 -27.31 -0.57 -1.79
C TYR A 858 -26.15 0.29 -2.32
N TYR A 859 -26.07 1.57 -1.94
CA TYR A 859 -24.98 2.46 -2.39
C TYR A 859 -23.60 1.92 -1.98
N MET A 860 -23.47 1.44 -0.75
CA MET A 860 -22.22 0.84 -0.26
C MET A 860 -21.89 -0.50 -0.92
N SER A 861 -22.85 -1.13 -1.60
CA SER A 861 -22.63 -2.38 -2.34
C SER A 861 -22.11 -2.17 -3.77
N GLU A 862 -22.09 -0.92 -4.25
CA GLU A 862 -21.60 -0.64 -5.59
C GLU A 862 -20.07 -0.60 -5.62
N PRO A 863 -19.43 -1.08 -6.71
CA PRO A 863 -17.98 -1.19 -6.74
C PRO A 863 -17.32 0.18 -6.84
N ILE A 864 -16.19 0.32 -6.16
CA ILE A 864 -15.24 1.42 -6.32
C ILE A 864 -14.23 1.02 -7.40
N ARG A 865 -13.89 1.95 -8.30
CA ARG A 865 -12.87 1.77 -9.33
C ARG A 865 -12.05 3.03 -9.57
N ASP A 866 -10.81 2.83 -9.95
CA ASP A 866 -9.94 3.91 -10.39
C ASP A 866 -10.29 4.35 -11.80
N ASN A 867 -9.94 5.60 -12.14
CA ASN A 867 -10.02 6.16 -13.48
C ASN A 867 -11.43 6.07 -14.10
N ASP A 868 -12.46 6.20 -13.26
CA ASP A 868 -13.82 6.33 -13.75
C ASP A 868 -13.96 7.64 -14.53
N ALA A 869 -14.37 7.54 -15.79
CA ALA A 869 -14.58 8.68 -16.68
C ALA A 869 -15.52 9.76 -16.09
N LYS A 870 -16.46 9.36 -15.21
CA LYS A 870 -17.38 10.26 -14.49
C LYS A 870 -16.65 11.16 -13.49
N GLY A 871 -15.47 10.76 -13.01
CA GLY A 871 -14.61 11.56 -12.15
C GLY A 871 -13.48 12.25 -12.90
N VAL A 872 -12.90 11.59 -13.91
CA VAL A 872 -11.76 12.13 -14.67
C VAL A 872 -12.12 13.44 -15.37
N GLY A 873 -13.24 13.51 -16.10
CA GLY A 873 -13.67 14.76 -16.75
C GLY A 873 -13.80 15.93 -15.76
N PRO A 874 -14.58 15.77 -14.66
CA PRO A 874 -14.65 16.79 -13.61
C PRO A 874 -13.32 17.13 -12.93
N PHE A 875 -12.40 16.16 -12.79
CA PHE A 875 -11.05 16.43 -12.27
C PHE A 875 -10.26 17.36 -13.19
N LEU A 876 -10.32 17.12 -14.51
CA LEU A 876 -9.70 18.00 -15.51
C LEU A 876 -10.29 19.41 -15.39
N TRP A 877 -11.61 19.55 -15.36
CA TRP A 877 -12.25 20.86 -15.21
C TRP A 877 -11.91 21.56 -13.90
N ALA A 878 -11.91 20.85 -12.76
CA ALA A 878 -11.52 21.41 -11.47
C ALA A 878 -10.07 21.93 -11.48
N THR A 879 -9.14 21.17 -12.09
CA THR A 879 -7.75 21.58 -12.27
C THR A 879 -7.63 22.84 -13.13
N LEU A 880 -8.33 22.88 -14.26
CA LEU A 880 -8.31 24.04 -15.16
C LEU A 880 -8.92 25.29 -14.51
N GLU A 881 -9.92 25.14 -13.63
CA GLU A 881 -10.47 26.27 -12.87
C GLU A 881 -9.50 26.80 -11.80
N MET A 882 -8.72 25.92 -11.15
CA MET A 882 -7.62 26.35 -10.28
C MET A 882 -6.58 27.17 -11.04
N GLU A 883 -6.19 26.72 -12.23
CA GLU A 883 -5.25 27.43 -13.10
C GLU A 883 -5.76 28.81 -13.53
N LYS A 884 -7.03 28.89 -13.97
CA LYS A 884 -7.67 30.17 -14.34
C LYS A 884 -7.77 31.14 -13.17
N LEU A 885 -7.81 30.65 -11.95
CA LEU A 885 -7.78 31.46 -10.72
C LEU A 885 -6.36 31.86 -10.30
N GLY A 886 -5.33 31.47 -11.05
CA GLY A 886 -3.93 31.80 -10.79
C GLY A 886 -3.27 30.93 -9.72
N TYR A 887 -3.88 29.82 -9.32
CA TYR A 887 -3.27 28.88 -8.39
C TYR A 887 -2.30 27.94 -9.12
N ASN A 888 -1.19 27.64 -8.44
CA ASN A 888 -0.23 26.66 -8.93
C ASN A 888 -0.80 25.24 -8.78
N THR A 889 -1.12 24.61 -9.92
CA THR A 889 -1.53 23.20 -10.04
C THR A 889 -0.37 22.31 -10.50
N SER A 890 0.87 22.78 -10.33
CA SER A 890 2.02 22.10 -10.91
C SER A 890 2.21 20.71 -10.30
N SER A 891 2.29 19.69 -11.15
CA SER A 891 2.62 18.33 -10.74
C SER A 891 4.10 18.13 -10.40
N GLN A 892 4.93 19.16 -10.57
CA GLN A 892 6.36 19.19 -10.25
C GLN A 892 6.69 19.72 -8.84
N TYR A 893 5.70 19.91 -7.95
CA TYR A 893 5.93 20.26 -6.52
C TYR A 893 5.30 19.32 -5.50
#